data_AF-A0A2D8M5G5-F1
#
_entry.id   AF-A0A2D8M5G5-F1
#
_cell.length_a   1.000
_cell.length_b   1.000
_cell.length_c   1.000
_cell.angle_alpha   90.00
_cell.angle_beta   90.00
_cell.angle_gamma   90.00
#
_symmetry.space_group_name_H-M   'P 1'
#
loop_
_entity.id
_entity.type
_entity.pdbx_description
1 polymer ?
#
loop_
_entity_poly.entity_id
_entity_poly.type
_entity_poly.pdbx_seq_one_letter_code
_entity_poly.pdbx_strand_id
1 'polypeptide(L)'
;MFYESKGIKQRMLNIARPGLLISTLGIGLGGLWAYLILDWGGYWAWDPVETGSLLPWLVLVLISHLRTRPGKTSESAWIGAGLAAGGAALFATLVTRAGGVWASSVHTFVTNSESSPPSDAFSRMLVLKTDSTAGVEVITYLVVLLLLMGFWLQLKSNTNPERVLTKRTIGMFALPFAGVLSALVLRTYFEQTCDLSNLSLCSSMEMSLYAYAPSLFFASIVLVPMAVQSYGQHPISETKDGWNFIGLFSNQSHNRSSLMLPLLVLIAAVVYMTSANFLYTAFFLVLFVPLFFSIDATKEWAIGAAGVVLGLAGAWSGLVEIASAALVMFFFILPWLLSPEPNEPSKFSLFERSSQQKLALWGSVMIVGTYLILTVILLVASIDSINFEGHELYGTPFLMAVAGSFFLYTNRKHEARRNFWLLTGTLLISVLLSILQPSAFGMDSSTAMSALVVRGVLAWLTLPIVLLVIVPMLKEVIVTQGIERKKEPIWKRIPFGAHLVHLGLLLLLIGHVYTTVLVDRGDASHRVTMVKDEAVIHGNYGYEFTGLRMTSDDLEVGDGYVGIQIDVYALDGDNLGEKIGTVEPGMLRFDTTTDTGFVVQSRSRSEVDTLSRWNGDIVFIFDGSQANGLMQQTALDGPESIELVRVTVYDLPASHLVWLGWVTMLIGMGVVVLGDFDKNRQLRTHKVESNEEE
;
A
#
# COMPACT_ATOMS: atom_id res chain seq x y z
N MET A 1 -1.18 8.09 -26.86
CA MET A 1 -1.69 7.06 -25.93
C MET A 1 -3.21 6.98 -25.91
N PHE A 2 -3.94 8.10 -25.97
CA PHE A 2 -5.41 8.13 -25.88
C PHE A 2 -6.20 7.94 -27.19
N TYR A 3 -5.56 8.09 -28.36
CA TYR A 3 -6.24 8.04 -29.67
C TYR A 3 -6.35 6.63 -30.28
N GLU A 4 -5.66 5.64 -29.70
CA GLU A 4 -5.64 4.26 -30.21
C GLU A 4 -5.84 3.28 -29.05
N SER A 5 -7.10 2.90 -28.82
CA SER A 5 -7.51 1.96 -27.79
C SER A 5 -7.42 0.50 -28.22
N LYS A 6 -7.29 0.26 -29.53
CA LYS A 6 -7.15 -1.08 -30.11
C LYS A 6 -5.93 -1.79 -29.51
N GLY A 7 -6.16 -2.98 -28.97
CA GLY A 7 -5.10 -3.80 -28.35
C GLY A 7 -4.59 -3.28 -26.99
N ILE A 8 -5.29 -2.35 -26.34
CA ILE A 8 -4.88 -1.78 -25.03
C ILE A 8 -4.61 -2.86 -23.98
N LYS A 9 -5.43 -3.92 -23.94
CA LYS A 9 -5.24 -5.07 -23.05
C LYS A 9 -3.83 -5.66 -23.16
N GLN A 10 -3.38 -5.96 -24.37
CA GLN A 10 -2.07 -6.60 -24.58
C GLN A 10 -0.94 -5.63 -24.24
N ARG A 11 -1.07 -4.35 -24.62
CA ARG A 11 -0.09 -3.31 -24.31
C ARG A 11 0.07 -3.12 -22.80
N MET A 12 -1.04 -3.07 -22.06
CA MET A 12 -1.02 -2.95 -20.60
C MET A 12 -0.39 -4.17 -19.95
N LEU A 13 -0.73 -5.40 -20.37
CA LEU A 13 -0.13 -6.61 -19.81
C LEU A 13 1.38 -6.72 -20.08
N ASN A 14 1.83 -6.31 -21.27
CA ASN A 14 3.25 -6.32 -21.63
C ASN A 14 4.09 -5.36 -20.76
N ILE A 15 3.48 -4.28 -20.25
CA ILE A 15 4.15 -3.31 -19.36
C ILE A 15 3.98 -3.71 -17.89
N ALA A 16 2.79 -4.17 -17.51
CA ALA A 16 2.46 -4.47 -16.11
C ALA A 16 3.27 -5.66 -15.56
N ARG A 17 3.59 -6.66 -16.38
CA ARG A 17 4.40 -7.82 -15.95
C ARG A 17 5.82 -7.46 -15.52
N PRO A 18 6.64 -6.78 -16.35
CA PRO A 18 7.96 -6.33 -15.91
C PRO A 18 7.86 -5.26 -14.82
N GLY A 19 6.85 -4.38 -14.87
CA GLY A 19 6.59 -3.42 -13.79
C GLY A 19 6.34 -4.09 -12.43
N LEU A 20 5.57 -5.18 -12.41
CA LEU A 20 5.30 -5.96 -11.20
C LEU A 20 6.57 -6.62 -10.66
N LEU A 21 7.43 -7.15 -11.54
CA LEU A 21 8.73 -7.71 -11.15
C LEU A 21 9.63 -6.64 -10.51
N ILE A 22 9.79 -5.49 -11.17
CA ILE A 22 10.66 -4.40 -10.69
C ILE A 22 10.14 -3.81 -9.38
N SER A 23 8.82 -3.59 -9.26
CA SER A 23 8.22 -3.10 -8.02
C SER A 23 8.35 -4.11 -6.88
N THR A 24 8.19 -5.41 -7.14
CA THR A 24 8.41 -6.46 -6.13
C THR A 24 9.86 -6.49 -5.66
N LEU A 25 10.82 -6.30 -6.58
CA LEU A 25 12.23 -6.19 -6.26
C LEU A 25 12.51 -4.94 -5.41
N GLY A 26 11.97 -3.78 -5.80
CA GLY A 26 12.12 -2.54 -5.04
C GLY A 26 11.56 -2.64 -3.63
N ILE A 27 10.36 -3.20 -3.46
CA ILE A 27 9.71 -3.39 -2.16
C ILE A 27 10.57 -4.25 -1.24
N GLY A 28 11.05 -5.41 -1.67
CA GLY A 28 11.84 -6.24 -0.75
C GLY A 28 13.32 -5.87 -0.65
N LEU A 29 13.88 -5.07 -1.56
CA LEU A 29 15.14 -4.36 -1.29
C LEU A 29 14.94 -3.31 -0.18
N GLY A 30 13.81 -2.60 -0.21
CA GLY A 30 13.40 -1.72 0.89
C GLY A 30 13.21 -2.49 2.19
N GLY A 31 12.52 -3.64 2.16
CA GLY A 31 12.35 -4.51 3.31
C GLY A 31 13.66 -5.14 3.81
N LEU A 32 14.62 -5.40 2.93
CA LEU A 32 15.96 -5.87 3.30
C LEU A 32 16.75 -4.76 3.99
N TRP A 33 16.67 -3.55 3.44
CA TRP A 33 17.27 -2.38 4.07
C TRP A 33 16.66 -2.12 5.45
N ALA A 34 15.33 -2.19 5.58
CA ALA A 34 14.64 -2.09 6.87
C ALA A 34 15.10 -3.17 7.86
N TYR A 35 15.21 -4.41 7.39
CA TYR A 35 15.63 -5.53 8.22
C TYR A 35 17.06 -5.40 8.74
N LEU A 36 17.98 -4.87 7.93
CA LEU A 36 19.38 -4.77 8.27
C LEU A 36 19.74 -3.47 9.01
N ILE A 37 19.00 -2.38 8.79
CA ILE A 37 19.45 -1.02 9.15
C ILE A 37 18.41 -0.26 9.98
N LEU A 38 17.11 -0.62 9.95
CA LEU A 38 16.11 0.13 10.71
C LEU A 38 15.88 -0.44 12.12
N ASP A 39 15.70 0.49 13.06
CA ASP A 39 15.48 0.26 14.50
C ASP A 39 14.14 -0.41 14.85
N TRP A 40 13.43 -0.97 13.88
CA TRP A 40 12.19 -1.70 14.07
C TRP A 40 12.36 -3.23 13.99
N GLY A 41 13.56 -3.71 13.61
CA GLY A 41 13.93 -5.11 13.69
C GLY A 41 13.02 -6.03 12.88
N GLY A 42 12.78 -5.70 11.62
CA GLY A 42 11.87 -6.46 10.77
C GLY A 42 11.83 -5.97 9.34
N TYR A 43 11.07 -6.69 8.50
CA TYR A 43 11.02 -6.47 7.05
C TYR A 43 10.02 -5.39 6.61
N TRP A 44 9.04 -5.09 7.46
CA TRP A 44 7.91 -4.22 7.16
C TRP A 44 7.17 -3.84 8.45
N ALA A 45 6.90 -2.55 8.64
CA ALA A 45 6.20 -2.00 9.80
C ALA A 45 5.02 -1.09 9.44
N TRP A 46 4.54 -1.15 8.19
CA TRP A 46 3.36 -0.40 7.73
C TRP A 46 3.49 1.12 7.88
N ASP A 47 4.73 1.62 7.83
CA ASP A 47 4.95 3.04 7.85
C ASP A 47 4.39 3.69 6.56
N PRO A 48 4.16 5.02 6.55
CA PRO A 48 3.59 5.69 5.39
C PRO A 48 4.36 5.48 4.08
N VAL A 49 5.69 5.39 4.12
CA VAL A 49 6.51 5.25 2.90
C VAL A 49 6.47 3.83 2.34
N GLU A 50 6.60 2.82 3.20
CA GLU A 50 6.37 1.42 2.89
C GLU A 50 4.97 1.22 2.31
N THR A 51 3.95 1.74 2.99
CA THR A 51 2.54 1.69 2.56
C THR A 51 2.34 2.37 1.21
N GLY A 52 2.98 3.53 0.99
CA GLY A 52 2.96 4.24 -0.29
C GLY A 52 3.54 3.40 -1.44
N SER A 53 4.65 2.70 -1.20
CA SER A 53 5.28 1.83 -2.20
C SER A 53 4.41 0.61 -2.59
N LEU A 54 3.54 0.15 -1.69
CA LEU A 54 2.63 -0.97 -1.93
C LEU A 54 1.48 -0.59 -2.88
N LEU A 55 1.06 0.68 -2.94
CA LEU A 55 -0.05 1.14 -3.77
C LEU A 55 0.13 0.85 -5.28
N PRO A 56 1.21 1.28 -5.95
CA PRO A 56 1.41 0.97 -7.36
C PRO A 56 1.55 -0.54 -7.59
N TRP A 57 2.12 -1.29 -6.63
CA TRP A 57 2.22 -2.75 -6.70
C TRP A 57 0.84 -3.40 -6.72
N LEU A 58 -0.08 -3.01 -5.83
CA LEU A 58 -1.45 -3.51 -5.80
C LEU A 58 -2.20 -3.20 -7.10
N VAL A 59 -2.00 -2.02 -7.70
CA VAL A 59 -2.59 -1.70 -9.01
C VAL A 59 -2.02 -2.60 -10.12
N LEU A 60 -0.72 -2.90 -10.10
CA LEU A 60 -0.11 -3.82 -11.07
C LEU A 60 -0.62 -5.27 -10.92
N VAL A 61 -0.85 -5.71 -9.69
CA VAL A 61 -1.54 -6.99 -9.40
C VAL A 61 -2.96 -6.95 -9.96
N LEU A 62 -3.70 -5.88 -9.73
CA LEU A 62 -5.06 -5.70 -10.26
C LEU A 62 -5.07 -5.80 -11.79
N ILE A 63 -4.19 -5.06 -12.49
CA ILE A 63 -4.04 -5.09 -13.96
C ILE A 63 -3.77 -6.51 -14.45
N SER A 64 -2.89 -7.24 -13.76
CA SER A 64 -2.52 -8.62 -14.11
C SER A 64 -3.71 -9.59 -14.01
N HIS A 65 -4.67 -9.31 -13.14
CA HIS A 65 -5.86 -10.12 -12.87
C HIS A 65 -7.14 -9.61 -13.58
N LEU A 66 -7.16 -8.40 -14.14
CA LEU A 66 -8.28 -7.91 -14.95
C LEU A 66 -8.59 -8.80 -16.18
N ARG A 67 -7.64 -9.65 -16.58
CA ARG A 67 -7.82 -10.63 -17.67
C ARG A 67 -8.47 -11.95 -17.23
N THR A 68 -8.45 -12.26 -15.93
CA THR A 68 -8.90 -13.56 -15.39
C THR A 68 -10.33 -13.52 -14.88
N ARG A 69 -10.86 -12.33 -14.54
CA ARG A 69 -12.27 -12.18 -14.16
C ARG A 69 -13.23 -12.67 -15.27
N PRO A 70 -14.40 -13.23 -14.89
CA PRO A 70 -15.46 -13.51 -15.84
C PRO A 70 -15.93 -12.24 -16.60
N GLY A 71 -16.21 -12.39 -17.89
CA GLY A 71 -16.66 -11.30 -18.77
C GLY A 71 -15.53 -10.55 -19.48
N LYS A 72 -15.88 -9.44 -20.14
CA LYS A 72 -14.92 -8.56 -20.83
C LYS A 72 -14.66 -7.31 -20.00
N THR A 73 -13.40 -6.94 -19.86
CA THR A 73 -12.98 -5.67 -19.26
C THR A 73 -12.97 -4.60 -20.35
N SER A 74 -13.70 -3.50 -20.13
CA SER A 74 -13.79 -2.41 -21.10
C SER A 74 -12.45 -1.70 -21.29
N GLU A 75 -12.24 -1.08 -22.46
CA GLU A 75 -11.01 -0.32 -22.74
C GLU A 75 -10.80 0.83 -21.75
N SER A 76 -11.89 1.50 -21.33
CA SER A 76 -11.87 2.53 -20.29
C SER A 76 -11.34 2.03 -18.94
N ALA A 77 -11.61 0.76 -18.59
CA ALA A 77 -11.12 0.17 -17.35
C ALA A 77 -9.63 -0.17 -17.45
N TRP A 78 -9.14 -0.62 -18.61
CA TRP A 78 -7.70 -0.80 -18.83
C TRP A 78 -6.94 0.52 -18.78
N ILE A 79 -7.49 1.59 -19.38
CA ILE A 79 -6.91 2.93 -19.31
C ILE A 79 -6.90 3.43 -17.86
N GLY A 80 -8.01 3.28 -17.14
CA GLY A 80 -8.12 3.65 -15.73
C GLY A 80 -7.12 2.94 -14.84
N ALA A 81 -6.94 1.63 -15.02
CA ALA A 81 -5.97 0.87 -14.25
C ALA A 81 -4.52 1.33 -14.53
N GLY A 82 -4.19 1.64 -15.79
CA GLY A 82 -2.88 2.23 -16.14
C GLY A 82 -2.66 3.62 -15.52
N LEU A 83 -3.67 4.49 -15.58
CA LEU A 83 -3.63 5.80 -14.92
C LEU A 83 -3.52 5.67 -13.40
N ALA A 84 -4.22 4.71 -12.79
CA ALA A 84 -4.14 4.43 -11.37
C ALA A 84 -2.75 3.94 -10.95
N ALA A 85 -2.05 3.15 -11.79
CA ALA A 85 -0.69 2.70 -11.47
C ALA A 85 0.30 3.86 -11.44
N GLY A 86 0.24 4.74 -12.45
CA GLY A 86 1.06 5.96 -12.47
C GLY A 86 0.66 6.96 -11.38
N GLY A 87 -0.63 7.11 -11.12
CA GLY A 87 -1.16 7.94 -10.05
C GLY A 87 -0.74 7.47 -8.66
N ALA A 88 -0.80 6.16 -8.40
CA ALA A 88 -0.33 5.58 -7.15
C ALA A 88 1.19 5.78 -6.94
N ALA A 89 1.99 5.67 -8.01
CA ALA A 89 3.43 5.95 -7.94
C ALA A 89 3.70 7.44 -7.64
N LEU A 90 2.99 8.36 -8.30
CA LEU A 90 3.08 9.80 -8.02
C LEU A 90 2.59 10.14 -6.61
N PHE A 91 1.56 9.46 -6.11
CA PHE A 91 1.08 9.62 -4.73
C PHE A 91 2.10 9.11 -3.72
N ALA A 92 2.78 8.00 -3.98
CA ALA A 92 3.90 7.54 -3.15
C ALA A 92 5.06 8.55 -3.14
N THR A 93 5.38 9.17 -4.28
CA THR A 93 6.34 10.30 -4.34
C THR A 93 5.86 11.49 -3.52
N LEU A 94 4.58 11.84 -3.57
CA LEU A 94 4.00 12.91 -2.74
C LEU A 94 4.20 12.62 -1.24
N VAL A 95 3.90 11.40 -0.80
CA VAL A 95 4.04 10.98 0.61
C VAL A 95 5.49 11.10 1.08
N THR A 96 6.45 10.65 0.27
CA THR A 96 7.89 10.68 0.60
C THR A 96 8.52 12.07 0.54
N ARG A 97 7.97 12.99 -0.26
CA ARG A 97 8.57 14.31 -0.56
C ARG A 97 7.89 15.48 0.14
N ALA A 98 6.73 15.29 0.74
CA ALA A 98 5.96 16.37 1.37
C ALA A 98 6.48 16.79 2.77
N GLY A 99 7.80 16.91 2.97
CA GLY A 99 8.43 17.63 4.09
C GLY A 99 7.83 17.41 5.49
N GLY A 100 7.58 16.15 5.89
CA GLY A 100 7.01 15.85 7.21
C GLY A 100 5.49 16.03 7.34
N VAL A 101 4.73 16.13 6.24
CA VAL A 101 3.25 16.06 6.27
C VAL A 101 2.78 14.75 6.90
N TRP A 102 3.45 13.64 6.56
CA TRP A 102 3.38 12.37 7.29
C TRP A 102 4.48 12.36 8.36
N ALA A 103 4.40 13.28 9.32
CA ALA A 103 5.40 13.48 10.39
C ALA A 103 5.72 12.21 11.18
N SER A 104 4.82 11.22 11.11
CA SER A 104 4.94 9.92 11.74
C SER A 104 5.95 8.98 11.06
N SER A 105 6.31 9.21 9.79
CA SER A 105 7.23 8.36 9.02
C SER A 105 8.69 8.69 9.30
N VAL A 106 9.49 7.68 9.67
CA VAL A 106 10.95 7.80 9.84
C VAL A 106 11.71 8.11 8.54
N HIS A 107 11.06 7.88 7.40
CA HIS A 107 11.58 8.15 6.06
C HIS A 107 11.31 9.59 5.58
N THR A 108 10.69 10.46 6.39
CA THR A 108 10.45 11.84 5.95
C THR A 108 11.72 12.67 6.05
N PHE A 109 12.14 13.23 4.92
CA PHE A 109 13.21 14.21 4.87
C PHE A 109 12.61 15.61 5.07
N VAL A 110 13.15 16.37 6.03
CA VAL A 110 12.83 17.77 6.39
C VAL A 110 11.67 17.95 7.39
N THR A 111 12.00 18.35 8.63
CA THR A 111 11.11 19.12 9.52
C THR A 111 11.92 20.20 10.26
N ASN A 112 11.42 21.44 10.26
CA ASN A 112 11.83 22.48 11.21
C ASN A 112 10.77 22.53 12.31
N SER A 113 11.20 22.54 13.58
CA SER A 113 10.39 22.24 14.77
C SER A 113 9.56 23.41 15.33
N GLU A 114 9.33 24.47 14.57
CA GLU A 114 8.71 25.70 15.08
C GLU A 114 7.24 25.85 14.65
N SER A 115 6.33 25.10 15.31
CA SER A 115 4.89 25.39 15.55
C SER A 115 4.06 24.10 15.66
N SER A 116 2.94 24.14 16.40
CA SER A 116 1.96 23.04 16.40
C SER A 116 1.30 22.96 15.02
N PRO A 117 1.52 21.88 14.24
CA PRO A 117 0.99 21.81 12.88
C PRO A 117 -0.54 21.67 12.89
N PRO A 118 -1.24 22.11 11.83
CA PRO A 118 -2.67 21.91 11.67
C PRO A 118 -3.08 20.44 11.83
N SER A 119 -4.33 20.20 12.24
CA SER A 119 -4.86 18.86 12.50
C SER A 119 -5.19 18.06 11.24
N ASP A 120 -5.15 18.66 10.06
CA ASP A 120 -5.38 17.94 8.80
C ASP A 120 -4.15 18.01 7.89
N ALA A 121 -3.91 16.91 7.19
CA ALA A 121 -2.75 16.74 6.32
C ALA A 121 -2.63 17.76 5.20
N PHE A 122 -3.77 18.23 4.70
CA PHE A 122 -3.77 19.19 3.61
C PHE A 122 -3.34 20.55 4.11
N SER A 123 -3.87 20.97 5.27
CA SER A 123 -3.40 22.16 5.95
C SER A 123 -1.91 22.05 6.31
N ARG A 124 -1.38 20.84 6.59
CA ARG A 124 0.07 20.62 6.73
C ARG A 124 0.84 20.77 5.42
N MET A 125 0.34 20.21 4.32
CA MET A 125 0.88 20.45 2.97
C MET A 125 0.85 21.94 2.61
N LEU A 126 -0.16 22.66 3.12
CA LEU A 126 -0.31 24.11 3.03
C LEU A 126 0.47 24.88 4.11
N VAL A 127 1.09 24.24 5.10
CA VAL A 127 1.98 24.85 6.10
C VAL A 127 3.44 24.78 5.66
N LEU A 128 3.79 23.84 4.76
CA LEU A 128 5.02 23.91 3.95
C LEU A 128 5.10 25.20 3.09
N LYS A 129 4.06 26.03 3.13
CA LYS A 129 3.92 27.40 2.58
C LYS A 129 5.03 28.37 2.98
N THR A 130 5.78 28.12 4.05
CA THR A 130 6.96 28.93 4.40
C THR A 130 8.19 28.61 3.54
N ASP A 131 8.29 27.40 2.96
CA ASP A 131 9.28 27.06 1.94
C ASP A 131 8.65 27.10 0.53
N SER A 132 8.92 28.20 -0.18
CA SER A 132 8.34 28.47 -1.51
C SER A 132 8.64 27.40 -2.57
N THR A 133 9.65 26.55 -2.40
CA THR A 133 10.02 25.54 -3.40
C THR A 133 9.29 24.22 -3.16
N ALA A 134 9.34 23.71 -1.93
CA ALA A 134 8.76 22.43 -1.56
C ALA A 134 7.23 22.45 -1.66
N GLY A 135 6.57 23.53 -1.19
CA GLY A 135 5.12 23.67 -1.29
C GLY A 135 4.61 23.70 -2.74
N VAL A 136 5.34 24.34 -3.66
CA VAL A 136 4.98 24.39 -5.09
C VAL A 136 5.13 23.01 -5.74
N GLU A 137 6.20 22.26 -5.43
CA GLU A 137 6.40 20.89 -5.92
C GLU A 137 5.24 19.97 -5.48
N VAL A 138 4.94 19.96 -4.18
CA VAL A 138 3.92 19.10 -3.55
C VAL A 138 2.51 19.39 -4.09
N ILE A 139 2.12 20.67 -4.19
CA ILE A 139 0.80 21.05 -4.73
C ILE A 139 0.71 20.72 -6.23
N THR A 140 1.80 20.84 -6.97
CA THR A 140 1.82 20.47 -8.39
C THR A 140 1.54 18.97 -8.59
N TYR A 141 2.17 18.11 -7.79
CA TYR A 141 1.91 16.67 -7.81
C TYR A 141 0.45 16.37 -7.48
N LEU A 142 -0.12 17.02 -6.46
CA LEU A 142 -1.53 16.86 -6.09
C LEU A 142 -2.47 17.27 -7.24
N VAL A 143 -2.27 18.43 -7.85
CA VAL A 143 -3.13 18.88 -8.96
C VAL A 143 -3.00 17.96 -10.17
N VAL A 144 -1.79 17.51 -10.51
CA VAL A 144 -1.57 16.51 -11.57
C VAL A 144 -2.32 15.21 -11.28
N LEU A 145 -2.31 14.74 -10.04
CA LEU A 145 -3.05 13.55 -9.60
C LEU A 145 -4.56 13.72 -9.77
N LEU A 146 -5.11 14.83 -9.30
CA LEU A 146 -6.54 15.13 -9.39
C LEU A 146 -6.99 15.27 -10.85
N LEU A 147 -6.16 15.88 -11.70
CA LEU A 147 -6.40 15.96 -13.13
C LEU A 147 -6.38 14.58 -13.80
N LEU A 148 -5.39 13.72 -13.49
CA LEU A 148 -5.33 12.34 -14.00
C LEU A 148 -6.62 11.56 -13.68
N MET A 149 -7.12 11.69 -12.45
CA MET A 149 -8.40 11.13 -12.04
C MET A 149 -9.55 11.72 -12.86
N GLY A 150 -9.60 13.05 -13.01
CA GLY A 150 -10.65 13.73 -13.77
C GLY A 150 -10.68 13.37 -15.26
N PHE A 151 -9.55 13.13 -15.91
CA PHE A 151 -9.50 12.66 -17.30
C PHE A 151 -10.07 11.24 -17.45
N TRP A 152 -9.85 10.38 -16.46
CA TRP A 152 -10.47 9.06 -16.47
C TRP A 152 -11.98 9.15 -16.25
N LEU A 153 -12.44 10.01 -15.34
CA LEU A 153 -13.86 10.27 -15.13
C LEU A 153 -14.54 10.84 -16.37
N GLN A 154 -13.87 11.73 -17.08
CA GLN A 154 -14.30 12.23 -18.38
C GLN A 154 -14.53 11.08 -19.38
N LEU A 155 -13.57 10.16 -19.49
CA LEU A 155 -13.71 8.99 -20.36
C LEU A 155 -14.89 8.10 -19.94
N LYS A 156 -15.14 7.95 -18.64
CA LYS A 156 -16.26 7.15 -18.09
C LYS A 156 -17.62 7.80 -18.25
N SER A 157 -17.69 9.12 -18.15
CA SER A 157 -18.94 9.89 -18.31
C SER A 157 -19.43 9.95 -19.76
N ASN A 158 -18.58 9.60 -20.73
CA ASN A 158 -18.91 9.69 -22.13
C ASN A 158 -19.66 8.43 -22.59
N THR A 159 -20.94 8.59 -22.94
CA THR A 159 -21.77 7.50 -23.47
C THR A 159 -21.46 7.17 -24.92
N ASN A 160 -20.72 8.04 -25.65
CA ASN A 160 -20.35 7.81 -27.04
C ASN A 160 -18.85 7.43 -27.16
N PRO A 161 -18.52 6.14 -27.34
CA PRO A 161 -17.15 5.62 -27.28
C PRO A 161 -16.21 6.19 -28.34
N GLU A 162 -16.72 6.82 -29.41
CA GLU A 162 -15.91 7.41 -30.48
C GLU A 162 -15.36 8.81 -30.17
N ARG A 163 -15.88 9.49 -29.14
CA ARG A 163 -15.37 10.81 -28.75
C ARG A 163 -14.22 10.69 -27.74
N VAL A 164 -13.00 10.64 -28.28
CA VAL A 164 -11.76 10.70 -27.50
C VAL A 164 -11.52 12.12 -26.95
N LEU A 165 -10.84 12.19 -25.80
CA LEU A 165 -10.28 13.39 -25.17
C LEU A 165 -9.97 14.51 -26.18
N THR A 166 -10.56 15.69 -25.98
CA THR A 166 -10.32 16.83 -26.88
C THR A 166 -8.95 17.45 -26.63
N LYS A 167 -8.32 18.04 -27.66
CA LYS A 167 -7.07 18.81 -27.52
C LYS A 167 -7.17 19.89 -26.44
N ARG A 168 -8.34 20.51 -26.27
CA ARG A 168 -8.61 21.50 -25.22
C ARG A 168 -8.52 20.91 -23.83
N THR A 169 -9.10 19.74 -23.60
CA THR A 169 -9.04 19.08 -22.29
C THR A 169 -7.60 18.63 -21.98
N ILE A 170 -6.89 18.05 -22.96
CA ILE A 170 -5.48 17.65 -22.78
C ILE A 170 -4.60 18.86 -22.43
N GLY A 171 -4.87 20.04 -23.00
CA GLY A 171 -4.18 21.28 -22.68
C GLY A 171 -4.24 21.67 -21.19
N MET A 172 -5.19 21.14 -20.42
CA MET A 172 -5.26 21.38 -18.97
C MET A 172 -4.08 20.78 -18.20
N PHE A 173 -3.40 19.76 -18.73
CA PHE A 173 -2.17 19.26 -18.11
C PHE A 173 -1.06 20.31 -18.10
N ALA A 174 -1.13 21.36 -18.93
CA ALA A 174 -0.19 22.47 -18.89
C ALA A 174 -0.46 23.44 -17.74
N LEU A 175 -1.66 23.43 -17.14
CA LEU A 175 -2.05 24.39 -16.10
C LEU A 175 -1.19 24.29 -14.82
N PRO A 176 -0.91 23.09 -14.26
CA PRO A 176 -0.04 22.98 -13.09
C PRO A 176 1.37 23.51 -13.39
N PHE A 177 1.93 23.18 -14.56
CA PHE A 177 3.26 23.64 -14.96
C PHE A 177 3.32 25.14 -15.25
N ALA A 178 2.26 25.71 -15.82
CA ALA A 178 2.13 27.16 -15.96
C ALA A 178 2.06 27.83 -14.58
N GLY A 179 1.34 27.24 -13.63
CA GLY A 179 1.31 27.68 -12.24
C GLY A 179 2.69 27.66 -11.57
N VAL A 180 3.47 26.59 -11.77
CA VAL A 180 4.87 26.51 -11.29
C VAL A 180 5.73 27.60 -11.92
N LEU A 181 5.67 27.77 -13.25
CA LEU A 181 6.45 28.79 -13.94
C LEU A 181 6.11 30.19 -13.45
N SER A 182 4.82 30.49 -13.28
CA SER A 182 4.35 31.75 -12.71
C SER A 182 4.84 31.95 -11.28
N ALA A 183 4.82 30.90 -10.44
CA ALA A 183 5.34 30.97 -9.07
C ALA A 183 6.86 31.24 -9.04
N LEU A 184 7.63 30.58 -9.91
CA LEU A 184 9.07 30.80 -10.04
C LEU A 184 9.42 32.20 -10.55
N VAL A 185 8.67 32.73 -11.51
CA VAL A 185 8.86 34.09 -12.05
C VAL A 185 8.46 35.14 -11.03
N LEU A 186 7.34 34.94 -10.30
CA LEU A 186 6.97 35.82 -9.19
C LEU A 186 8.07 35.83 -8.13
N ARG A 187 8.59 34.65 -7.77
CA ARG A 187 9.67 34.53 -6.78
C ARG A 187 10.88 35.37 -7.15
N THR A 188 11.42 35.17 -8.35
CA THR A 188 12.62 35.88 -8.79
C THR A 188 12.38 37.39 -8.90
N TYR A 189 11.18 37.79 -9.33
CA TYR A 189 10.78 39.19 -9.34
C TYR A 189 10.76 39.80 -7.91
N PHE A 190 10.16 39.12 -6.93
CA PHE A 190 10.09 39.61 -5.56
C PHE A 190 11.45 39.58 -4.85
N GLU A 191 12.26 38.53 -5.03
CA GLU A 191 13.63 38.46 -4.51
C GLU A 191 14.50 39.62 -5.03
N GLN A 192 14.31 40.03 -6.30
CA GLN A 192 15.01 41.19 -6.87
C GLN A 192 14.45 42.55 -6.41
N THR A 193 13.18 42.63 -6.01
CA THR A 193 12.51 43.90 -5.70
C THR A 193 12.50 44.25 -4.21
N CYS A 194 12.56 43.24 -3.33
CA CYS A 194 12.51 43.42 -1.86
C CYS A 194 13.90 43.54 -1.19
N ASP A 195 14.99 43.73 -1.95
CA ASP A 195 16.37 43.93 -1.44
C ASP A 195 16.65 45.38 -0.94
N LEU A 196 15.60 46.22 -0.82
CA LEU A 196 15.71 47.59 -0.30
C LEU A 196 14.89 47.76 0.98
N SER A 197 15.57 48.20 2.04
CA SER A 197 15.22 48.25 3.45
C SER A 197 13.99 49.10 3.88
N ASN A 198 12.98 49.31 3.04
CA ASN A 198 11.77 50.03 3.43
C ASN A 198 10.54 49.59 2.63
N LEU A 199 9.86 48.51 3.04
CA LEU A 199 8.41 48.39 2.79
C LEU A 199 7.78 47.31 3.67
N SER A 200 6.89 47.72 4.58
CA SER A 200 5.98 46.85 5.34
C SER A 200 5.00 46.05 4.47
N LEU A 201 5.01 46.27 3.15
CA LEU A 201 4.28 45.45 2.18
C LEU A 201 4.97 44.10 1.88
N CYS A 202 6.31 44.02 1.86
CA CYS A 202 7.02 42.78 1.52
C CYS A 202 6.88 41.70 2.62
N SER A 203 6.63 42.07 3.88
CA SER A 203 6.41 41.11 4.98
C SER A 203 5.00 40.53 5.04
N SER A 204 4.06 41.02 4.20
CA SER A 204 2.62 40.67 4.30
C SER A 204 2.08 39.86 3.12
N MET A 205 2.81 39.76 2.00
CA MET A 205 2.45 38.93 0.86
C MET A 205 3.30 37.67 0.81
N GLU A 206 3.06 36.76 1.76
CA GLU A 206 3.56 35.38 1.67
C GLU A 206 3.14 34.77 0.33
N MET A 207 4.11 34.31 -0.44
CA MET A 207 3.97 33.80 -1.81
C MET A 207 3.19 32.48 -1.84
N SER A 208 1.88 32.59 -1.66
CA SER A 208 1.00 31.48 -1.35
C SER A 208 -0.30 31.56 -2.16
N LEU A 209 -0.16 31.56 -3.49
CA LEU A 209 -1.28 31.59 -4.45
C LEU A 209 -2.35 30.54 -4.14
N TYR A 210 -1.96 29.40 -3.55
CA TYR A 210 -2.82 28.28 -3.18
C TYR A 210 -3.39 28.34 -1.77
N ALA A 211 -2.87 29.17 -0.86
CA ALA A 211 -3.35 29.25 0.52
C ALA A 211 -4.72 29.93 0.66
N TYR A 212 -5.12 30.72 -0.35
CA TYR A 212 -6.43 31.35 -0.41
C TYR A 212 -7.48 30.48 -1.12
N ALA A 213 -7.08 29.33 -1.69
CA ALA A 213 -8.01 28.42 -2.34
C ALA A 213 -8.70 27.55 -1.28
N PRO A 214 -10.04 27.50 -1.22
CA PRO A 214 -10.74 26.64 -0.27
C PRO A 214 -10.44 25.17 -0.57
N SER A 215 -10.33 24.32 0.45
CA SER A 215 -10.14 22.86 0.33
C SER A 215 -11.08 22.18 -0.69
N LEU A 216 -12.34 22.60 -0.72
CA LEU A 216 -13.34 22.12 -1.69
C LEU A 216 -12.97 22.42 -3.14
N PHE A 217 -12.21 23.49 -3.41
CA PHE A 217 -11.68 23.79 -4.73
C PHE A 217 -10.83 22.63 -5.25
N PHE A 218 -9.97 22.05 -4.42
CA PHE A 218 -9.10 20.95 -4.80
C PHE A 218 -9.89 19.67 -5.11
N ALA A 219 -10.89 19.31 -4.29
CA ALA A 219 -11.77 18.19 -4.62
C ALA A 219 -12.53 18.42 -5.95
N SER A 220 -12.89 19.67 -6.27
CA SER A 220 -13.59 20.00 -7.51
C SER A 220 -12.71 19.91 -8.77
N ILE A 221 -11.37 19.94 -8.64
CA ILE A 221 -10.43 19.79 -9.78
C ILE A 221 -10.68 18.47 -10.52
N VAL A 222 -11.06 17.41 -9.79
CA VAL A 222 -11.40 16.10 -10.36
C VAL A 222 -12.56 16.18 -11.36
N LEU A 223 -13.46 17.15 -11.22
CA LEU A 223 -14.61 17.34 -12.12
C LEU A 223 -14.33 18.30 -13.27
N VAL A 224 -13.21 19.04 -13.25
CA VAL A 224 -12.88 20.07 -14.27
C VAL A 224 -12.78 19.51 -15.70
N PRO A 225 -12.09 18.37 -15.95
CA PRO A 225 -12.03 17.79 -17.30
C PRO A 225 -13.41 17.43 -17.87
N MET A 226 -14.32 16.96 -17.00
CA MET A 226 -15.71 16.68 -17.37
C MET A 226 -16.50 17.96 -17.68
N ALA A 227 -16.35 18.98 -16.85
CA ALA A 227 -17.03 20.27 -17.02
C ALA A 227 -16.73 20.91 -18.39
N VAL A 228 -15.46 20.86 -18.81
CA VAL A 228 -15.01 21.48 -20.06
C VAL A 228 -15.38 20.69 -21.31
N GLN A 229 -15.51 19.36 -21.23
CA GLN A 229 -15.85 18.55 -22.41
C GLN A 229 -17.21 18.92 -23.01
N SER A 230 -18.18 19.12 -22.15
CA SER A 230 -19.59 19.18 -22.54
C SER A 230 -20.20 20.58 -22.42
N TYR A 231 -19.43 21.58 -21.97
CA TYR A 231 -20.00 22.83 -21.43
C TYR A 231 -21.14 22.53 -20.44
N GLY A 232 -20.98 21.46 -19.65
CA GLY A 232 -22.00 20.93 -18.74
C GLY A 232 -23.13 20.07 -19.35
N GLN A 233 -23.26 19.92 -20.68
CA GLN A 233 -24.35 19.15 -21.30
C GLN A 233 -24.02 17.66 -21.52
N HIS A 234 -24.61 16.79 -20.71
CA HIS A 234 -24.38 15.34 -20.83
C HIS A 234 -25.54 14.63 -21.57
N PRO A 235 -25.25 13.69 -22.49
CA PRO A 235 -26.27 12.89 -23.15
C PRO A 235 -27.00 11.99 -22.15
N ILE A 236 -28.33 11.97 -22.23
CA ILE A 236 -29.18 11.06 -21.46
C ILE A 236 -29.31 9.77 -22.27
N SER A 237 -28.87 8.65 -21.69
CA SER A 237 -29.07 7.33 -22.28
C SER A 237 -30.36 6.73 -21.71
N GLU A 238 -31.43 6.68 -22.50
CA GLU A 238 -32.61 5.90 -22.16
C GLU A 238 -32.33 4.42 -22.39
N THR A 239 -32.39 3.61 -21.34
CA THR A 239 -32.41 2.15 -21.49
C THR A 239 -33.68 1.58 -20.92
N LYS A 240 -34.34 0.74 -21.71
CA LYS A 240 -35.57 0.04 -21.31
C LYS A 240 -35.31 -1.06 -20.26
N ASP A 241 -34.07 -1.53 -20.15
CA ASP A 241 -33.65 -2.61 -19.26
C ASP A 241 -32.49 -2.16 -18.35
N GLY A 242 -32.75 -1.99 -17.06
CA GLY A 242 -31.75 -1.69 -16.02
C GLY A 242 -32.01 -0.39 -15.24
N TRP A 243 -31.53 -0.32 -13.99
CA TRP A 243 -31.69 0.86 -13.13
C TRP A 243 -30.44 1.76 -13.22
N ASN A 244 -30.62 3.06 -13.41
CA ASN A 244 -29.53 4.03 -13.43
C ASN A 244 -29.93 5.36 -12.75
N PHE A 245 -28.93 6.13 -12.31
CA PHE A 245 -29.15 7.39 -11.62
C PHE A 245 -29.75 8.48 -12.53
N ILE A 246 -29.35 8.50 -13.80
CA ILE A 246 -29.79 9.52 -14.75
C ILE A 246 -31.30 9.43 -15.00
N GLY A 247 -31.85 8.21 -15.01
CA GLY A 247 -33.28 7.95 -15.18
C GLY A 247 -34.16 8.61 -14.11
N LEU A 248 -33.67 8.84 -12.89
CA LEU A 248 -34.41 9.54 -11.83
C LEU A 248 -34.63 11.03 -12.14
N PHE A 249 -33.74 11.64 -12.93
CA PHE A 249 -33.72 13.08 -13.20
C PHE A 249 -34.03 13.40 -14.67
N SER A 250 -34.33 12.39 -15.47
CA SER A 250 -34.66 12.52 -16.88
C SER A 250 -36.16 12.74 -17.07
N ASN A 251 -36.56 13.96 -17.44
CA ASN A 251 -37.86 14.18 -18.06
C ASN A 251 -37.78 13.76 -19.54
N GLN A 252 -38.77 12.98 -20.02
CA GLN A 252 -38.90 12.37 -21.36
C GLN A 252 -38.73 13.32 -22.57
N SER A 253 -38.51 14.62 -22.39
CA SER A 253 -38.50 15.61 -23.47
C SER A 253 -37.12 15.99 -24.03
N HIS A 254 -36.00 15.72 -23.33
CA HIS A 254 -34.68 16.22 -23.73
C HIS A 254 -33.56 15.16 -23.70
N ASN A 255 -32.81 15.07 -24.80
CA ASN A 255 -31.69 14.11 -24.97
C ASN A 255 -30.38 14.55 -24.28
N ARG A 256 -30.31 15.76 -23.71
CA ARG A 256 -29.14 16.28 -22.97
C ARG A 256 -29.59 17.10 -21.76
N SER A 257 -28.86 16.97 -20.66
CA SER A 257 -29.10 17.75 -19.43
C SER A 257 -27.84 18.47 -18.95
N SER A 258 -28.01 19.74 -18.55
CA SER A 258 -26.99 20.54 -17.87
C SER A 258 -27.00 20.35 -16.35
N LEU A 259 -27.99 19.65 -15.79
CA LEU A 259 -28.19 19.49 -14.35
C LEU A 259 -27.31 18.39 -13.72
N MET A 260 -26.71 17.51 -14.53
CA MET A 260 -25.94 16.37 -14.03
C MET A 260 -24.66 16.78 -13.29
N LEU A 261 -23.90 17.73 -13.85
CA LEU A 261 -22.67 18.20 -13.22
C LEU A 261 -22.94 19.03 -11.94
N PRO A 262 -23.89 20.00 -11.92
CA PRO A 262 -24.30 20.66 -10.69
C PRO A 262 -24.76 19.70 -9.59
N LEU A 263 -25.48 18.63 -9.95
CA LEU A 263 -25.89 17.61 -8.99
C LEU A 263 -24.69 16.87 -8.39
N LEU A 264 -23.70 16.49 -9.21
CA LEU A 264 -22.48 15.88 -8.70
C LEU A 264 -21.67 16.82 -7.80
N VAL A 265 -21.61 18.12 -8.12
CA VAL A 265 -20.99 19.13 -7.27
C VAL A 265 -21.74 19.28 -5.95
N LEU A 266 -23.08 19.25 -5.97
CA LEU A 266 -23.90 19.29 -4.76
C LEU A 266 -23.67 18.05 -3.88
N ILE A 267 -23.67 16.85 -4.47
CA ILE A 267 -23.37 15.60 -3.74
C ILE A 267 -21.96 15.67 -3.16
N ALA A 268 -20.97 16.13 -3.93
CA ALA A 268 -19.60 16.33 -3.44
C ALA A 268 -19.54 17.30 -2.26
N ALA A 269 -20.29 18.41 -2.33
CA ALA A 269 -20.36 19.39 -1.26
C ALA A 269 -20.99 18.79 0.01
N VAL A 270 -22.04 17.99 -0.11
CA VAL A 270 -22.65 17.28 1.03
C VAL A 270 -21.66 16.30 1.66
N VAL A 271 -20.98 15.47 0.86
CA VAL A 271 -19.96 14.54 1.36
C VAL A 271 -18.80 15.30 2.01
N TYR A 272 -18.36 16.42 1.42
CA TYR A 272 -17.32 17.25 2.01
C TYR A 272 -17.74 17.89 3.33
N MET A 273 -18.96 18.43 3.43
CA MET A 273 -19.48 19.04 4.66
C MET A 273 -19.55 18.05 5.82
N THR A 274 -19.82 16.78 5.54
CA THR A 274 -19.90 15.73 6.56
C THR A 274 -18.55 15.08 6.89
N SER A 275 -17.64 14.98 5.92
CA SER A 275 -16.32 14.36 6.14
C SER A 275 -15.23 15.35 6.55
N ALA A 276 -15.42 16.64 6.27
CA ALA A 276 -14.39 17.68 6.35
C ALA A 276 -13.08 17.35 5.60
N ASN A 277 -13.05 16.31 4.76
CA ASN A 277 -11.84 15.78 4.14
C ASN A 277 -11.97 15.76 2.60
N PHE A 278 -11.11 16.53 1.93
CA PHE A 278 -11.19 16.70 0.49
C PHE A 278 -10.65 15.47 -0.27
N LEU A 279 -9.60 14.79 0.21
CA LEU A 279 -9.06 13.57 -0.42
C LEU A 279 -10.10 12.46 -0.36
N TYR A 280 -10.74 12.30 0.80
CA TYR A 280 -11.85 11.37 0.98
C TYR A 280 -13.00 11.68 0.01
N THR A 281 -13.36 12.95 -0.14
CA THR A 281 -14.35 13.40 -1.13
C THR A 281 -13.91 13.14 -2.58
N ALA A 282 -12.63 13.31 -2.89
CA ALA A 282 -12.08 13.00 -4.21
C ALA A 282 -12.14 11.50 -4.51
N PHE A 283 -11.78 10.64 -3.56
CA PHE A 283 -11.92 9.17 -3.71
C PHE A 283 -13.38 8.75 -3.87
N PHE A 284 -14.29 9.37 -3.11
CA PHE A 284 -15.73 9.19 -3.30
C PHE A 284 -16.12 9.51 -4.75
N LEU A 285 -15.72 10.66 -5.29
CA LEU A 285 -16.05 11.06 -6.66
C LEU A 285 -15.46 10.11 -7.72
N VAL A 286 -14.23 9.65 -7.53
CA VAL A 286 -13.58 8.70 -8.43
C VAL A 286 -14.38 7.40 -8.55
N LEU A 287 -14.97 6.91 -7.45
CA LEU A 287 -15.78 5.70 -7.46
C LEU A 287 -17.25 5.97 -7.85
N PHE A 288 -17.82 7.09 -7.42
CA PHE A 288 -19.24 7.38 -7.58
C PHE A 288 -19.58 7.84 -9.00
N VAL A 289 -18.75 8.67 -9.63
CA VAL A 289 -19.04 9.18 -10.99
C VAL A 289 -19.20 8.07 -12.03
N PRO A 290 -18.34 7.03 -12.10
CA PRO A 290 -18.55 5.90 -13.00
C PRO A 290 -19.85 5.13 -12.74
N LEU A 291 -20.26 5.02 -11.47
CA LEU A 291 -21.53 4.39 -11.09
C LEU A 291 -22.72 5.27 -11.50
N PHE A 292 -22.62 6.58 -11.30
CA PHE A 292 -23.64 7.56 -11.66
C PHE A 292 -23.93 7.59 -13.17
N PHE A 293 -22.88 7.54 -14.01
CA PHE A 293 -23.01 7.51 -15.48
C PHE A 293 -23.15 6.10 -16.07
N SER A 294 -23.23 5.06 -15.25
CA SER A 294 -23.40 3.70 -15.75
C SER A 294 -24.78 3.52 -16.40
N ILE A 295 -24.81 2.71 -17.46
CA ILE A 295 -26.07 2.38 -18.18
C ILE A 295 -27.01 1.59 -17.25
N ASP A 296 -26.43 0.68 -16.47
CA ASP A 296 -27.13 -0.11 -15.46
C ASP A 296 -26.24 -0.23 -14.22
N ALA A 297 -26.57 0.56 -13.19
CA ALA A 297 -25.77 0.65 -11.98
C ALA A 297 -25.81 -0.64 -11.15
N THR A 298 -26.86 -1.46 -11.29
CA THR A 298 -26.99 -2.74 -10.58
C THR A 298 -25.98 -3.78 -11.08
N LYS A 299 -25.50 -3.62 -12.32
CA LYS A 299 -24.47 -4.50 -12.93
C LYS A 299 -23.05 -4.09 -12.52
N GLU A 300 -22.84 -2.86 -12.05
CA GLU A 300 -21.54 -2.33 -11.60
C GLU A 300 -21.28 -2.60 -10.11
N TRP A 301 -21.67 -3.79 -9.64
CA TRP A 301 -21.53 -4.21 -8.23
C TRP A 301 -20.10 -4.16 -7.70
N ALA A 302 -19.10 -4.28 -8.57
CA ALA A 302 -17.70 -4.14 -8.18
C ALA A 302 -17.37 -2.73 -7.67
N ILE A 303 -17.95 -1.70 -8.30
CA ILE A 303 -17.79 -0.30 -7.90
C ILE A 303 -18.64 -0.01 -6.66
N GLY A 304 -19.84 -0.58 -6.58
CA GLY A 304 -20.66 -0.54 -5.37
C GLY A 304 -19.93 -1.08 -4.15
N ALA A 305 -19.32 -2.27 -4.27
CA ALA A 305 -18.50 -2.88 -3.21
C ALA A 305 -17.27 -2.03 -2.86
N ALA A 306 -16.59 -1.46 -3.86
CA ALA A 306 -15.48 -0.54 -3.65
C ALA A 306 -15.90 0.69 -2.82
N GLY A 307 -17.05 1.28 -3.13
CA GLY A 307 -17.59 2.42 -2.39
C GLY A 307 -18.07 2.06 -0.97
N VAL A 308 -18.58 0.86 -0.76
CA VAL A 308 -18.88 0.35 0.59
C VAL A 308 -17.60 0.22 1.41
N VAL A 309 -16.53 -0.34 0.82
CA VAL A 309 -15.22 -0.44 1.51
C VAL A 309 -14.61 0.93 1.74
N LEU A 310 -14.80 1.93 0.86
CA LEU A 310 -14.40 3.31 1.12
C LEU A 310 -15.09 3.88 2.38
N GLY A 311 -16.39 3.61 2.55
CA GLY A 311 -17.12 3.97 3.76
C GLY A 311 -16.57 3.28 5.01
N LEU A 312 -16.46 1.95 4.96
CA LEU A 312 -15.97 1.14 6.09
C LEU A 312 -14.53 1.51 6.48
N ALA A 313 -13.62 1.58 5.51
CA ALA A 313 -12.22 1.95 5.74
C ALA A 313 -12.11 3.35 6.33
N GLY A 314 -12.94 4.30 5.89
CA GLY A 314 -12.98 5.65 6.43
C GLY A 314 -13.39 5.70 7.91
N ALA A 315 -14.38 4.89 8.31
CA ALA A 315 -14.77 4.78 9.71
C ALA A 315 -13.74 4.02 10.55
N TRP A 316 -13.22 2.90 10.04
CA TRP A 316 -12.25 2.04 10.73
C TRP A 316 -10.91 2.71 10.99
N SER A 317 -10.47 3.58 10.07
CA SER A 317 -9.23 4.33 10.23
C SER A 317 -9.41 5.59 11.11
N GLY A 318 -10.64 5.93 11.48
CA GLY A 318 -10.96 7.18 12.19
C GLY A 318 -10.90 8.43 11.29
N LEU A 319 -10.73 8.26 9.97
CA LEU A 319 -10.63 9.37 9.03
C LEU A 319 -11.93 10.17 8.89
N VAL A 320 -13.08 9.51 9.03
CA VAL A 320 -14.40 10.13 9.01
C VAL A 320 -15.30 9.54 10.08
N GLU A 321 -16.28 10.33 10.53
CA GLU A 321 -17.29 9.84 11.47
C GLU A 321 -18.17 8.74 10.86
N ILE A 322 -18.74 7.91 11.74
CA ILE A 322 -19.61 6.78 11.36
C ILE A 322 -20.80 7.25 10.52
N ALA A 323 -21.39 8.41 10.84
CA ALA A 323 -22.50 8.98 10.08
C ALA A 323 -22.10 9.34 8.64
N SER A 324 -20.92 9.93 8.47
CA SER A 324 -20.36 10.31 7.16
C SER A 324 -20.01 9.08 6.34
N ALA A 325 -19.45 8.03 6.96
CA ALA A 325 -19.22 6.74 6.33
C ALA A 325 -20.52 6.07 5.87
N ALA A 326 -21.57 6.10 6.71
CA ALA A 326 -22.88 5.56 6.37
C ALA A 326 -23.52 6.31 5.19
N LEU A 327 -23.37 7.64 5.14
CA LEU A 327 -23.82 8.45 4.00
C LEU A 327 -23.10 8.05 2.70
N VAL A 328 -21.78 7.87 2.75
CA VAL A 328 -21.01 7.39 1.58
C VAL A 328 -21.50 6.02 1.14
N MET A 329 -21.63 5.06 2.06
CA MET A 329 -22.15 3.72 1.76
C MET A 329 -23.55 3.76 1.14
N PHE A 330 -24.42 4.64 1.63
CA PHE A 330 -25.78 4.80 1.13
C PHE A 330 -25.79 5.13 -0.37
N PHE A 331 -24.97 6.07 -0.84
CA PHE A 331 -24.88 6.41 -2.25
C PHE A 331 -24.46 5.23 -3.14
N PHE A 332 -23.62 4.33 -2.63
CA PHE A 332 -23.17 3.15 -3.36
C PHE A 332 -24.13 1.97 -3.30
N ILE A 333 -24.96 1.86 -2.27
CA ILE A 333 -25.97 0.78 -2.14
C ILE A 333 -27.28 1.14 -2.84
N LEU A 334 -27.53 2.44 -3.03
CA LEU A 334 -28.77 2.99 -3.59
C LEU A 334 -29.30 2.26 -4.84
N PRO A 335 -28.46 1.87 -5.83
CA PRO A 335 -28.95 1.16 -7.01
C PRO A 335 -29.70 -0.13 -6.71
N TRP A 336 -29.22 -0.91 -5.74
CA TRP A 336 -29.81 -2.19 -5.35
C TRP A 336 -31.02 -2.02 -4.41
N LEU A 337 -31.10 -0.89 -3.71
CA LEU A 337 -32.24 -0.57 -2.85
C LEU A 337 -33.46 -0.10 -3.67
N LEU A 338 -33.21 0.60 -4.78
CA LEU A 338 -34.26 1.19 -5.62
C LEU A 338 -34.56 0.41 -6.90
N SER A 339 -33.72 -0.57 -7.28
CA SER A 339 -33.99 -1.38 -8.46
C SER A 339 -35.23 -2.26 -8.27
N PRO A 340 -36.12 -2.36 -9.28
CA PRO A 340 -37.23 -3.31 -9.23
C PRO A 340 -36.71 -4.76 -9.14
N GLU A 341 -37.44 -5.64 -8.46
CA GLU A 341 -37.06 -7.04 -8.31
C GLU A 341 -36.85 -7.71 -9.68
N PRO A 342 -35.75 -8.46 -9.86
CA PRO A 342 -35.51 -9.17 -11.11
C PRO A 342 -36.55 -10.28 -11.31
N ASN A 343 -37.06 -10.42 -12.54
CA ASN A 343 -38.06 -11.42 -12.91
C ASN A 343 -37.57 -12.89 -12.79
N GLU A 344 -36.25 -13.12 -12.67
CA GLU A 344 -35.68 -14.46 -12.46
C GLU A 344 -34.75 -14.49 -11.22
N PRO A 345 -34.90 -15.49 -10.32
CA PRO A 345 -34.01 -15.65 -9.19
C PRO A 345 -32.59 -16.01 -9.65
N SER A 346 -31.59 -15.40 -9.02
CA SER A 346 -30.18 -15.69 -9.26
C SER A 346 -29.87 -17.17 -8.96
N LYS A 347 -29.39 -17.92 -9.96
CA LYS A 347 -28.91 -19.31 -9.82
C LYS A 347 -27.49 -19.37 -9.23
N PHE A 348 -27.24 -18.71 -8.10
CA PHE A 348 -25.96 -18.78 -7.41
C PHE A 348 -26.01 -19.84 -6.30
N SER A 349 -25.09 -20.80 -6.33
CA SER A 349 -24.97 -21.85 -5.31
C SER A 349 -23.51 -22.17 -5.02
N LEU A 350 -23.11 -22.10 -3.75
CA LEU A 350 -21.75 -22.43 -3.32
C LEU A 350 -21.41 -23.92 -3.46
N PHE A 351 -22.41 -24.77 -3.71
CA PHE A 351 -22.21 -26.20 -3.98
C PHE A 351 -21.95 -26.50 -5.46
N GLU A 352 -22.04 -25.49 -6.34
CA GLU A 352 -21.77 -25.64 -7.76
C GLU A 352 -20.36 -25.19 -8.14
N ARG A 353 -19.72 -25.97 -9.02
CA ARG A 353 -18.37 -25.69 -9.52
C ARG A 353 -18.31 -24.36 -10.27
N SER A 354 -19.31 -24.05 -11.08
CA SER A 354 -19.41 -22.81 -11.87
C SER A 354 -19.36 -21.57 -10.96
N SER A 355 -20.13 -21.58 -9.88
CA SER A 355 -20.20 -20.51 -8.89
C SER A 355 -18.90 -20.36 -8.10
N GLN A 356 -18.30 -21.47 -7.64
CA GLN A 356 -17.00 -21.45 -6.98
C GLN A 356 -15.88 -20.90 -7.88
N GLN A 357 -15.88 -21.26 -9.18
CA GLN A 357 -14.91 -20.72 -10.13
C GLN A 357 -15.13 -19.23 -10.38
N LYS A 358 -16.38 -18.78 -10.52
CA LYS A 358 -16.70 -17.35 -10.63
C LYS A 358 -16.20 -16.58 -9.41
N LEU A 359 -16.42 -17.13 -8.20
CA LEU A 359 -15.96 -16.54 -6.95
C LEU A 359 -14.42 -16.42 -6.91
N ALA A 360 -13.70 -17.50 -7.22
CA ALA A 360 -12.24 -17.49 -7.21
C ALA A 360 -11.64 -16.50 -8.21
N LEU A 361 -12.19 -16.43 -9.43
CA LEU A 361 -11.71 -15.53 -10.48
C LEU A 361 -12.05 -14.07 -10.19
N TRP A 362 -13.25 -13.77 -9.68
CA TRP A 362 -13.60 -12.42 -9.24
C TRP A 362 -12.82 -11.99 -7.99
N GLY A 363 -12.55 -12.92 -7.08
CA GLY A 363 -11.78 -12.67 -5.86
C GLY A 363 -10.44 -12.01 -6.17
N SER A 364 -9.73 -12.47 -7.21
CA SER A 364 -8.45 -11.90 -7.62
C SER A 364 -8.47 -10.40 -8.00
N VAL A 365 -9.61 -9.88 -8.44
CA VAL A 365 -9.78 -8.46 -8.82
C VAL A 365 -10.44 -7.69 -7.69
N MET A 366 -11.49 -8.26 -7.09
CA MET A 366 -12.28 -7.60 -6.05
C MET A 366 -11.48 -7.40 -4.77
N ILE A 367 -10.80 -8.44 -4.30
CA ILE A 367 -10.07 -8.39 -3.02
C ILE A 367 -8.90 -7.41 -3.15
N VAL A 368 -8.14 -7.47 -4.25
CA VAL A 368 -7.02 -6.55 -4.51
C VAL A 368 -7.51 -5.11 -4.66
N GLY A 369 -8.60 -4.89 -5.43
CA GLY A 369 -9.14 -3.55 -5.64
C GLY A 369 -9.73 -2.92 -4.38
N THR A 370 -10.39 -3.69 -3.53
CA THR A 370 -10.93 -3.21 -2.27
C THR A 370 -9.86 -3.08 -1.18
N TYR A 371 -8.85 -3.95 -1.17
CA TYR A 371 -7.69 -3.81 -0.29
C TYR A 371 -6.87 -2.56 -0.65
N LEU A 372 -6.71 -2.25 -1.95
CA LEU A 372 -6.10 -0.99 -2.37
C LEU A 372 -6.82 0.23 -1.78
N ILE A 373 -8.15 0.22 -1.73
CA ILE A 373 -8.93 1.31 -1.11
C ILE A 373 -8.65 1.37 0.38
N LEU A 374 -8.66 0.24 1.09
CA LEU A 374 -8.29 0.17 2.50
C LEU A 374 -6.89 0.75 2.74
N THR A 375 -5.89 0.31 1.98
CA THR A 375 -4.49 0.76 2.10
C THR A 375 -4.36 2.26 1.84
N VAL A 376 -5.01 2.81 0.81
CA VAL A 376 -5.00 4.26 0.54
C VAL A 376 -5.62 5.04 1.70
N ILE A 377 -6.72 4.56 2.26
CA ILE A 377 -7.41 5.25 3.36
C ILE A 377 -6.64 5.15 4.67
N LEU A 378 -6.02 4.00 4.97
CA LEU A 378 -5.12 3.87 6.12
C LEU A 378 -3.89 4.76 5.97
N LEU A 379 -3.33 4.89 4.76
CA LEU A 379 -2.23 5.80 4.49
C LEU A 379 -2.63 7.27 4.67
N VAL A 380 -3.84 7.65 4.25
CA VAL A 380 -4.33 9.02 4.49
C VAL A 380 -4.64 9.25 5.97
N ALA A 381 -5.09 8.24 6.71
CA ALA A 381 -5.30 8.35 8.15
C ALA A 381 -3.97 8.38 8.94
N SER A 382 -2.90 7.79 8.41
CA SER A 382 -1.61 7.67 9.11
C SER A 382 -0.74 8.94 9.10
N ILE A 383 -1.31 10.07 8.65
CA ILE A 383 -0.63 11.36 8.56
C ILE A 383 -0.19 11.84 9.94
N ASP A 384 -1.03 11.64 10.95
CA ASP A 384 -0.78 12.10 12.33
C ASP A 384 -0.07 11.05 13.19
N SER A 385 -0.36 9.78 12.94
CA SER A 385 0.19 8.66 13.69
C SER A 385 0.19 7.41 12.82
N ILE A 386 1.28 6.65 12.84
CA ILE A 386 1.32 5.37 12.12
C ILE A 386 0.24 4.45 12.70
N ASN A 387 -0.60 3.91 11.84
CA ASN A 387 -1.60 2.92 12.22
C ASN A 387 -1.02 1.52 12.04
N PHE A 388 -0.09 1.16 12.94
CA PHE A 388 0.67 -0.10 12.88
C PHE A 388 -0.25 -1.32 12.81
N GLU A 389 -1.31 -1.33 13.61
CA GLU A 389 -2.23 -2.46 13.74
C GLU A 389 -3.32 -2.48 12.66
N GLY A 390 -3.65 -1.33 12.07
CA GLY A 390 -4.79 -1.19 11.16
C GLY A 390 -4.69 -2.08 9.92
N HIS A 391 -3.50 -2.23 9.35
CA HIS A 391 -3.28 -3.12 8.20
C HIS A 391 -3.40 -4.60 8.58
N GLU A 392 -2.97 -4.98 9.79
CA GLU A 392 -3.04 -6.36 10.29
C GLU A 392 -4.50 -6.74 10.62
N LEU A 393 -5.18 -5.89 11.39
CA LEU A 393 -6.55 -6.11 11.83
C LEU A 393 -7.54 -6.06 10.67
N TYR A 394 -7.56 -4.96 9.92
CA TYR A 394 -8.53 -4.75 8.84
C TYR A 394 -8.14 -5.52 7.57
N GLY A 395 -6.87 -5.91 7.41
CA GLY A 395 -6.42 -6.75 6.30
C GLY A 395 -6.71 -8.23 6.48
N THR A 396 -6.89 -8.73 7.71
CA THR A 396 -7.14 -10.14 8.01
C THR A 396 -8.30 -10.75 7.19
N PRO A 397 -9.49 -10.13 7.08
CA PRO A 397 -10.58 -10.65 6.24
C PRO A 397 -10.21 -10.76 4.75
N PHE A 398 -9.38 -9.84 4.24
CA PHE A 398 -8.90 -9.86 2.85
C PHE A 398 -7.94 -11.02 2.63
N LEU A 399 -7.01 -11.27 3.57
CA LEU A 399 -6.09 -12.40 3.51
C LEU A 399 -6.84 -13.75 3.51
N MET A 400 -7.85 -13.89 4.37
CA MET A 400 -8.73 -15.06 4.38
C MET A 400 -9.43 -15.24 3.03
N ALA A 401 -9.93 -14.16 2.44
CA ALA A 401 -10.59 -14.19 1.14
C ALA A 401 -9.61 -14.54 -0.01
N VAL A 402 -8.37 -14.04 0.01
CA VAL A 402 -7.32 -14.41 -0.95
C VAL A 402 -7.01 -15.91 -0.85
N ALA A 403 -6.76 -16.40 0.36
CA ALA A 403 -6.48 -17.81 0.60
C ALA A 403 -7.65 -18.70 0.15
N GLY A 404 -8.90 -18.32 0.48
CA GLY A 404 -10.10 -19.00 -0.02
C GLY A 404 -10.19 -19.01 -1.55
N SER A 405 -9.87 -17.89 -2.21
CA SER A 405 -9.84 -17.80 -3.68
C SER A 405 -8.79 -18.73 -4.29
N PHE A 406 -7.58 -18.78 -3.71
CA PHE A 406 -6.53 -19.70 -4.14
C PHE A 406 -6.91 -21.15 -3.93
N PHE A 407 -7.54 -21.49 -2.80
CA PHE A 407 -8.04 -22.84 -2.52
C PHE A 407 -9.05 -23.28 -3.58
N LEU A 408 -10.06 -22.45 -3.86
CA LEU A 408 -11.11 -22.78 -4.84
C LEU A 408 -10.57 -22.88 -6.27
N TYR A 409 -9.58 -22.06 -6.62
CA TYR A 409 -8.94 -22.11 -7.94
C TYR A 409 -8.02 -23.32 -8.10
N THR A 410 -7.18 -23.62 -7.12
CA THR A 410 -6.27 -24.78 -7.17
C THR A 410 -7.05 -26.10 -7.13
N ASN A 411 -8.10 -26.18 -6.32
CA ASN A 411 -8.99 -27.35 -6.25
C ASN A 411 -10.13 -27.37 -7.28
N ARG A 412 -10.04 -26.57 -8.35
CA ARG A 412 -11.07 -26.47 -9.41
C ARG A 412 -11.43 -27.77 -10.12
N LYS A 413 -10.59 -28.80 -10.04
CA LYS A 413 -10.82 -30.11 -10.70
C LYS A 413 -11.58 -31.11 -9.81
N HIS A 414 -11.77 -30.79 -8.54
CA HIS A 414 -12.42 -31.65 -7.56
C HIS A 414 -13.90 -31.30 -7.35
N GLU A 415 -14.61 -32.14 -6.59
CA GLU A 415 -16.03 -31.95 -6.29
C GLU A 415 -16.27 -30.68 -5.46
N ALA A 416 -17.21 -29.85 -5.92
CA ALA A 416 -17.52 -28.57 -5.30
C ALA A 416 -18.04 -28.72 -3.86
N ARG A 417 -18.84 -29.74 -3.56
CA ARG A 417 -19.36 -30.00 -2.20
C ARG A 417 -18.23 -30.30 -1.21
N ARG A 418 -17.22 -31.06 -1.63
CA ARG A 418 -16.03 -31.34 -0.80
C ARG A 418 -15.24 -30.07 -0.53
N ASN A 419 -15.01 -29.26 -1.55
CA ASN A 419 -14.29 -27.98 -1.42
C ASN A 419 -15.02 -27.04 -0.45
N PHE A 420 -16.35 -26.95 -0.54
CA PHE A 420 -17.16 -26.14 0.37
C PHE A 420 -16.98 -26.57 1.83
N TRP A 421 -17.08 -27.88 2.12
CA TRP A 421 -16.94 -28.38 3.48
C TRP A 421 -15.53 -28.26 4.04
N LEU A 422 -14.49 -28.46 3.22
CA LEU A 422 -13.11 -28.24 3.64
C LEU A 422 -12.87 -26.77 4.00
N LEU A 423 -13.26 -25.84 3.11
CA LEU A 423 -13.08 -24.41 3.34
C LEU A 423 -13.87 -23.93 4.58
N THR A 424 -15.15 -24.27 4.64
CA THR A 424 -16.03 -23.85 5.75
C THR A 424 -15.61 -24.51 7.07
N GLY A 425 -15.24 -25.80 7.04
CA GLY A 425 -14.76 -26.52 8.21
C GLY A 425 -13.48 -25.90 8.78
N THR A 426 -12.50 -25.58 7.92
CA THR A 426 -11.27 -24.89 8.35
C THR A 426 -11.59 -23.51 8.94
N LEU A 427 -12.46 -22.72 8.31
CA LEU A 427 -12.86 -21.41 8.83
C LEU A 427 -13.57 -21.50 10.19
N LEU A 428 -14.46 -22.48 10.37
CA LEU A 428 -15.15 -22.69 11.65
C LEU A 428 -14.17 -23.13 12.75
N ILE A 429 -13.22 -24.02 12.44
CA ILE A 429 -12.18 -24.43 13.38
C ILE A 429 -11.29 -23.23 13.74
N SER A 430 -10.88 -22.43 12.75
CA SER A 430 -10.12 -21.19 12.96
C SER A 430 -10.82 -20.24 13.93
N VAL A 431 -12.12 -19.97 13.74
CA VAL A 431 -12.89 -19.08 14.62
C VAL A 431 -13.10 -19.71 16.00
N LEU A 432 -13.33 -21.02 16.07
CA LEU A 432 -13.48 -21.70 17.36
C LEU A 432 -12.19 -21.64 18.18
N LEU A 433 -11.05 -21.95 17.57
CA LEU A 433 -9.74 -21.93 18.25
C LEU A 433 -9.28 -20.51 18.58
N SER A 434 -9.63 -19.51 17.75
CA SER A 434 -9.33 -18.12 18.07
C SER A 434 -10.04 -17.63 19.33
N ILE A 435 -11.23 -18.17 19.63
CA ILE A 435 -11.98 -17.85 20.86
C ILE A 435 -11.49 -18.70 22.04
N LEU A 436 -11.23 -19.99 21.83
CA LEU A 436 -10.90 -20.92 22.92
C LEU A 436 -9.45 -20.80 23.40
N GLN A 437 -8.50 -20.54 22.50
CA GLN A 437 -7.07 -20.57 22.76
C GLN A 437 -6.34 -19.45 21.99
N PRO A 438 -6.69 -18.16 22.19
CA PRO A 438 -6.07 -17.06 21.46
C PRO A 438 -4.55 -16.97 21.70
N SER A 439 -4.06 -17.31 22.89
CA SER A 439 -2.64 -17.23 23.26
C SER A 439 -1.81 -18.48 22.93
N ALA A 440 -2.36 -19.46 22.20
CA ALA A 440 -1.69 -20.73 21.96
C ALA A 440 -0.39 -20.64 21.15
N PHE A 441 -0.20 -19.55 20.40
CA PHE A 441 1.00 -19.35 19.59
C PHE A 441 2.21 -18.85 20.39
N GLY A 442 2.06 -18.52 21.68
CA GLY A 442 3.13 -17.90 22.46
C GLY A 442 3.47 -16.49 21.96
N MET A 443 4.70 -16.03 22.20
CA MET A 443 5.16 -14.67 21.82
C MET A 443 4.15 -13.59 22.29
N ASP A 444 3.87 -12.60 21.45
CA ASP A 444 2.94 -11.50 21.77
C ASP A 444 1.50 -11.83 21.39
N SER A 445 1.14 -13.12 21.28
CA SER A 445 -0.22 -13.54 20.90
C SER A 445 -1.31 -13.06 21.86
N SER A 446 -0.96 -12.80 23.13
CA SER A 446 -1.88 -12.23 24.13
C SER A 446 -1.98 -10.70 24.09
N THR A 447 -1.15 -10.03 23.31
CA THR A 447 -1.13 -8.55 23.25
C THR A 447 -2.37 -8.03 22.53
N ALA A 448 -3.01 -7.03 23.12
CA ALA A 448 -4.28 -6.49 22.64
C ALA A 448 -4.08 -5.59 21.41
N MET A 449 -4.88 -5.82 20.36
CA MET A 449 -5.00 -5.00 19.14
C MET A 449 -6.26 -4.13 19.12
N SER A 450 -7.22 -4.48 19.97
CA SER A 450 -8.39 -3.66 20.23
C SER A 450 -8.96 -4.06 21.59
N ALA A 451 -10.01 -3.37 22.03
CA ALA A 451 -10.70 -3.72 23.27
C ALA A 451 -11.19 -5.19 23.33
N LEU A 452 -11.34 -5.86 22.19
CA LEU A 452 -11.93 -7.20 22.10
C LEU A 452 -11.04 -8.24 21.39
N VAL A 453 -9.93 -7.83 20.77
CA VAL A 453 -9.13 -8.69 19.88
C VAL A 453 -7.67 -8.61 20.26
N VAL A 454 -7.04 -9.79 20.44
CA VAL A 454 -5.59 -9.94 20.64
C VAL A 454 -4.92 -10.46 19.37
N ARG A 455 -3.61 -10.25 19.22
CA ARG A 455 -2.81 -10.65 18.04
C ARG A 455 -3.01 -12.13 17.66
N GLY A 456 -3.08 -13.02 18.65
CA GLY A 456 -3.27 -14.45 18.42
C GLY A 456 -4.60 -14.82 17.74
N VAL A 457 -5.64 -13.98 17.87
CA VAL A 457 -6.90 -14.16 17.13
C VAL A 457 -6.66 -14.03 15.63
N LEU A 458 -5.88 -13.03 15.19
CA LEU A 458 -5.56 -12.82 13.78
C LEU A 458 -4.74 -13.98 13.22
N ALA A 459 -3.79 -14.50 14.00
CA ALA A 459 -3.01 -15.68 13.62
C ALA A 459 -3.90 -16.92 13.41
N TRP A 460 -4.86 -17.18 14.30
CA TRP A 460 -5.83 -18.27 14.13
C TRP A 460 -6.76 -18.12 12.93
N LEU A 461 -7.14 -16.87 12.60
CA LEU A 461 -7.98 -16.59 11.44
C LEU A 461 -7.23 -16.77 10.11
N THR A 462 -5.92 -16.50 10.09
CA THR A 462 -5.11 -16.48 8.86
C THR A 462 -4.32 -17.77 8.61
N LEU A 463 -3.62 -18.31 9.61
CA LEU A 463 -2.69 -19.45 9.40
C LEU A 463 -3.39 -20.72 8.89
N PRO A 464 -4.50 -21.21 9.50
CA PRO A 464 -5.09 -22.48 9.07
C PRO A 464 -5.59 -22.46 7.63
N ILE A 465 -6.16 -21.33 7.17
CA ILE A 465 -6.62 -21.20 5.79
C ILE A 465 -5.46 -21.05 4.81
N VAL A 466 -4.37 -20.37 5.18
CA VAL A 466 -3.15 -20.30 4.35
C VAL A 466 -2.51 -21.70 4.24
N LEU A 467 -2.39 -22.43 5.34
CA LEU A 467 -1.87 -23.81 5.37
C LEU A 467 -2.71 -24.78 4.53
N LEU A 468 -4.04 -24.63 4.54
CA LEU A 468 -4.95 -25.42 3.70
C LEU A 468 -4.63 -25.28 2.20
N VAL A 469 -4.16 -24.11 1.77
CA VAL A 469 -3.87 -23.80 0.36
C VAL A 469 -2.49 -24.30 -0.08
N ILE A 470 -1.52 -24.42 0.84
CA ILE A 470 -0.14 -24.77 0.48
C ILE A 470 -0.04 -26.10 -0.23
N VAL A 471 -0.69 -27.14 0.29
CA VAL A 471 -0.63 -28.49 -0.30
C VAL A 471 -1.19 -28.52 -1.73
N PRO A 472 -2.42 -28.03 -2.01
CA PRO A 472 -2.92 -28.00 -3.39
C PRO A 472 -2.13 -27.05 -4.29
N MET A 473 -1.57 -25.96 -3.76
CA MET A 473 -0.71 -25.05 -4.54
C MET A 473 0.61 -25.72 -4.94
N LEU A 474 1.30 -26.38 -4.00
CA LEU A 474 2.53 -27.14 -4.27
C LEU A 474 2.29 -28.21 -5.34
N LYS A 475 1.19 -28.95 -5.22
CA LYS A 475 0.78 -29.94 -6.22
C LYS A 475 0.57 -29.30 -7.60
N GLU A 476 -0.11 -28.16 -7.69
CA GLU A 476 -0.31 -27.48 -8.96
C GLU A 476 1.02 -27.01 -9.58
N VAL A 477 1.94 -26.43 -8.78
CA VAL A 477 3.26 -25.98 -9.25
C VAL A 477 4.14 -27.15 -9.70
N ILE A 478 4.34 -28.14 -8.83
CA ILE A 478 5.31 -29.23 -9.06
C ILE A 478 4.75 -30.25 -10.05
N VAL A 479 3.55 -30.77 -9.80
CA VAL A 479 2.98 -31.88 -10.57
C VAL A 479 2.33 -31.37 -11.85
N THR A 480 1.35 -30.48 -11.74
CA THR A 480 0.52 -30.09 -12.89
C THR A 480 1.27 -29.18 -13.87
N GLN A 481 1.96 -28.15 -13.36
CA GLN A 481 2.68 -27.21 -14.22
C GLN A 481 4.12 -27.62 -14.50
N GLY A 482 4.79 -28.32 -13.57
CA GLY A 482 6.15 -28.81 -13.71
C GLY A 482 6.24 -30.12 -14.50
N ILE A 483 5.79 -31.23 -13.90
CA ILE A 483 5.99 -32.60 -14.40
C ILE A 483 5.09 -32.95 -15.59
N GLU A 484 3.78 -32.66 -15.53
CA GLU A 484 2.81 -33.10 -16.54
C GLU A 484 2.96 -32.37 -17.90
N ARG A 485 3.46 -31.13 -17.90
CA ARG A 485 3.56 -30.28 -19.10
C ARG A 485 4.91 -30.35 -19.82
N LYS A 486 5.43 -31.54 -20.14
CA LYS A 486 6.82 -31.74 -20.64
C LYS A 486 7.20 -31.03 -21.97
N LYS A 487 6.25 -30.58 -22.79
CA LYS A 487 6.51 -30.18 -24.19
C LYS A 487 7.23 -28.83 -24.37
N GLU A 488 7.13 -27.91 -23.42
CA GLU A 488 7.75 -26.58 -23.48
C GLU A 488 8.76 -26.40 -22.35
N PRO A 489 9.87 -25.68 -22.50
CA PRO A 489 10.76 -25.42 -21.38
C PRO A 489 10.10 -24.53 -20.32
N ILE A 490 10.48 -24.71 -19.04
CA ILE A 490 9.80 -24.09 -17.88
C ILE A 490 9.76 -22.57 -17.97
N TRP A 491 10.84 -21.93 -18.43
CA TRP A 491 10.93 -20.47 -18.57
C TRP A 491 9.98 -19.86 -19.60
N LYS A 492 9.39 -20.66 -20.50
CA LYS A 492 8.36 -20.21 -21.46
C LYS A 492 6.94 -20.37 -20.92
N ARG A 493 6.76 -21.11 -19.81
CA ARG A 493 5.44 -21.46 -19.26
C ARG A 493 4.92 -20.35 -18.34
N ILE A 494 4.21 -19.37 -18.90
CA ILE A 494 3.54 -18.31 -18.12
C ILE A 494 2.69 -18.86 -16.97
N PRO A 495 1.88 -19.94 -17.13
CA PRO A 495 1.11 -20.50 -16.03
C PRO A 495 1.97 -21.06 -14.90
N PHE A 496 3.14 -21.65 -15.20
CA PHE A 496 4.06 -22.15 -14.17
C PHE A 496 4.57 -20.98 -13.32
N GLY A 497 5.10 -19.94 -13.96
CA GLY A 497 5.57 -18.74 -13.27
C GLY A 497 4.48 -18.10 -12.41
N ALA A 498 3.26 -17.99 -12.93
CA ALA A 498 2.14 -17.42 -12.17
C ALA A 498 1.78 -18.22 -10.90
N HIS A 499 1.76 -19.55 -10.94
CA HIS A 499 1.52 -20.35 -9.73
C HIS A 499 2.71 -20.33 -8.78
N LEU A 500 3.94 -20.20 -9.30
CA LEU A 500 5.13 -20.03 -8.47
C LEU A 500 5.08 -18.70 -7.69
N VAL A 501 4.59 -17.61 -8.30
CA VAL A 501 4.33 -16.35 -7.59
C VAL A 501 3.34 -16.53 -6.44
N HIS A 502 2.20 -17.20 -6.69
CA HIS A 502 1.21 -17.42 -5.63
C HIS A 502 1.73 -18.34 -4.52
N LEU A 503 2.57 -19.33 -4.83
CA LEU A 503 3.23 -20.15 -3.82
C LEU A 503 4.19 -19.31 -2.96
N GLY A 504 5.01 -18.46 -3.60
CA GLY A 504 5.89 -17.55 -2.89
C GLY A 504 5.13 -16.61 -1.96
N LEU A 505 3.99 -16.07 -2.41
CA LEU A 505 3.11 -15.25 -1.58
C LEU A 505 2.58 -16.01 -0.35
N LEU A 506 2.17 -17.28 -0.49
CA LEU A 506 1.72 -18.08 0.65
C LEU A 506 2.83 -18.34 1.67
N LEU A 507 4.05 -18.63 1.21
CA LEU A 507 5.21 -18.80 2.10
C LEU A 507 5.54 -17.50 2.85
N LEU A 508 5.53 -16.38 2.12
CA LEU A 508 5.76 -15.06 2.69
C LEU A 508 4.71 -14.73 3.75
N LEU A 509 3.42 -15.00 3.48
CA LEU A 509 2.33 -14.75 4.45
C LEU A 509 2.47 -15.60 5.72
N ILE A 510 2.96 -16.83 5.64
CA ILE A 510 3.25 -17.62 6.86
C ILE A 510 4.34 -16.94 7.67
N GLY A 511 5.48 -16.62 7.05
CA GLY A 511 6.56 -15.90 7.72
C GLY A 511 6.06 -14.60 8.35
N HIS A 512 5.29 -13.81 7.61
CA HIS A 512 4.75 -12.53 8.05
C HIS A 512 3.81 -12.64 9.27
N VAL A 513 3.01 -13.71 9.37
CA VAL A 513 2.20 -13.90 10.59
C VAL A 513 3.10 -14.10 11.82
N TYR A 514 4.18 -14.87 11.70
CA TYR A 514 5.10 -15.11 12.81
C TYR A 514 6.00 -13.91 13.12
N THR A 515 6.45 -13.15 12.10
CA THR A 515 7.43 -12.07 12.29
C THR A 515 6.81 -10.68 12.40
N THR A 516 5.53 -10.52 12.09
CA THR A 516 4.87 -9.20 12.08
C THR A 516 3.58 -9.23 12.89
N VAL A 517 2.66 -10.17 12.65
CA VAL A 517 1.38 -10.19 13.38
C VAL A 517 1.56 -10.61 14.84
N LEU A 518 2.41 -11.61 15.10
CA LEU A 518 2.67 -12.17 16.43
C LEU A 518 3.81 -11.49 17.20
N VAL A 519 4.33 -10.37 16.68
CA VAL A 519 5.40 -9.58 17.30
C VAL A 519 4.96 -8.13 17.41
N ASP A 520 4.81 -7.65 18.65
CA ASP A 520 4.46 -6.28 18.97
C ASP A 520 5.70 -5.40 19.12
N ARG A 521 6.01 -4.66 18.06
CA ARG A 521 7.16 -3.74 18.03
C ARG A 521 6.99 -2.50 18.93
N GLY A 522 5.80 -2.26 19.45
CA GLY A 522 5.52 -1.19 20.40
C GLY A 522 5.69 -1.61 21.86
N ASP A 523 5.77 -2.91 22.14
CA ASP A 523 5.80 -3.42 23.52
C ASP A 523 7.16 -3.19 24.18
N ALA A 524 7.12 -2.63 25.39
CA ALA A 524 8.30 -2.43 26.22
C ALA A 524 8.89 -3.75 26.73
N SER A 525 8.14 -4.85 26.70
CA SER A 525 8.61 -6.17 27.12
C SER A 525 9.81 -6.68 26.31
N HIS A 526 9.99 -6.22 25.07
CA HIS A 526 11.14 -6.54 24.22
C HIS A 526 12.43 -5.79 24.59
N ARG A 527 12.36 -4.82 25.53
CA ARG A 527 13.53 -4.05 25.97
C ARG A 527 14.20 -4.75 27.15
N VAL A 528 15.28 -5.47 26.86
CA VAL A 528 16.06 -6.20 27.86
C VAL A 528 17.11 -5.28 28.45
N THR A 529 17.13 -5.16 29.77
CA THR A 529 18.19 -4.45 30.49
C THR A 529 19.21 -5.47 30.98
N MET A 530 20.47 -5.27 30.64
CA MET A 530 21.57 -6.19 30.92
C MET A 530 22.60 -5.48 31.79
N VAL A 531 23.10 -6.19 32.81
CA VAL A 531 24.22 -5.76 33.64
C VAL A 531 25.48 -6.45 33.10
N LYS A 532 26.61 -5.73 33.13
CA LYS A 532 27.88 -6.22 32.61
C LYS A 532 28.32 -7.48 33.35
N ASP A 533 28.77 -8.49 32.59
CA ASP A 533 29.21 -9.80 33.07
C ASP A 533 28.14 -10.58 33.88
N GLU A 534 26.87 -10.19 33.74
CA GLU A 534 25.72 -10.91 34.31
C GLU A 534 24.77 -11.37 33.21
N ALA A 535 24.47 -12.66 33.20
CA ALA A 535 23.54 -13.24 32.23
C ALA A 535 22.08 -13.02 32.67
N VAL A 536 21.29 -12.41 31.79
CA VAL A 536 19.86 -12.15 31.96
C VAL A 536 19.06 -13.11 31.10
N ILE A 537 18.14 -13.85 31.72
CA ILE A 537 17.21 -14.72 31.00
C ILE A 537 16.00 -13.90 30.55
N HIS A 538 15.72 -13.90 29.25
CA HIS A 538 14.55 -13.27 28.68
C HIS A 538 13.98 -14.12 27.54
N GLY A 539 12.69 -14.43 27.61
CA GLY A 539 12.05 -15.37 26.72
C GLY A 539 12.67 -16.78 26.83
N ASN A 540 13.20 -17.28 25.72
CA ASN A 540 13.80 -18.62 25.63
C ASN A 540 15.34 -18.62 25.59
N TYR A 541 15.99 -17.48 25.89
CA TYR A 541 17.44 -17.33 25.79
C TYR A 541 18.02 -16.58 27.00
N GLY A 542 19.31 -16.79 27.22
CA GLY A 542 20.13 -15.98 28.12
C GLY A 542 20.96 -14.98 27.32
N TYR A 543 21.07 -13.76 27.83
CA TYR A 543 21.84 -12.67 27.22
C TYR A 543 22.85 -12.13 28.24
N GLU A 544 24.11 -12.07 27.87
CA GLU A 544 25.19 -11.56 28.72
C GLU A 544 25.88 -10.39 28.03
N PHE A 545 25.90 -9.23 28.69
CA PHE A 545 26.64 -8.07 28.21
C PHE A 545 28.11 -8.18 28.61
N THR A 546 29.00 -8.45 27.66
CA THR A 546 30.44 -8.72 27.93
C THR A 546 31.32 -7.48 27.79
N GLY A 547 30.89 -6.48 27.02
CA GLY A 547 31.64 -5.22 26.91
C GLY A 547 31.25 -4.35 25.73
N LEU A 548 31.93 -3.21 25.60
CA LEU A 548 31.73 -2.26 24.50
C LEU A 548 32.90 -2.31 23.53
N ARG A 549 32.59 -2.16 22.24
CA ARG A 549 33.57 -1.95 21.19
C ARG A 549 33.39 -0.55 20.62
N MET A 550 34.46 0.25 20.68
CA MET A 550 34.47 1.59 20.11
C MET A 550 35.59 1.67 19.09
N THR A 551 35.27 2.15 17.90
CA THR A 551 36.28 2.39 16.85
C THR A 551 35.91 3.62 16.04
N SER A 552 36.93 4.41 15.68
CA SER A 552 36.84 5.47 14.67
C SER A 552 37.56 5.07 13.39
N ASP A 553 38.30 3.96 13.42
CA ASP A 553 39.21 3.54 12.35
C ASP A 553 38.61 2.33 11.62
N ASP A 554 38.94 2.19 10.33
CA ASP A 554 38.49 1.11 9.44
C ASP A 554 36.96 0.94 9.32
N LEU A 555 36.20 2.03 9.45
CA LEU A 555 34.76 2.04 9.18
C LEU A 555 34.48 2.19 7.68
N GLU A 556 33.62 1.32 7.13
CA GLU A 556 33.13 1.47 5.74
C GLU A 556 32.29 2.74 5.57
N VAL A 557 31.52 3.10 6.62
CA VAL A 557 30.64 4.27 6.69
C VAL A 557 30.60 4.81 8.11
N GLY A 558 30.49 6.15 8.24
CA GLY A 558 30.46 6.84 9.52
C GLY A 558 31.84 7.28 10.02
N ASP A 559 31.82 8.23 10.96
CA ASP A 559 33.00 8.89 11.57
C ASP A 559 33.30 8.34 12.98
N GLY A 560 32.57 7.30 13.40
CA GLY A 560 32.77 6.62 14.67
C GLY A 560 31.68 5.57 14.92
N TYR A 561 32.03 4.53 15.66
CA TYR A 561 31.14 3.43 15.99
C TYR A 561 31.23 3.09 17.48
N VAL A 562 30.08 2.82 18.09
CA VAL A 562 29.94 2.29 19.44
C VAL A 562 29.02 1.07 19.39
N GLY A 563 29.57 -0.11 19.63
CA GLY A 563 28.86 -1.39 19.67
C GLY A 563 28.85 -2.02 21.06
N ILE A 564 27.80 -2.78 21.34
CA ILE A 564 27.63 -3.56 22.57
C ILE A 564 27.84 -5.03 22.24
N GLN A 565 28.82 -5.68 22.85
CA GLN A 565 29.03 -7.12 22.71
C GLN A 565 28.10 -7.88 23.64
N ILE A 566 27.29 -8.76 23.07
CA ILE A 566 26.30 -9.57 23.79
C ILE A 566 26.51 -11.03 23.41
N ASP A 567 26.75 -11.86 24.41
CA ASP A 567 26.78 -13.31 24.26
C ASP A 567 25.37 -13.88 24.47
N VAL A 568 24.95 -14.75 23.54
CA VAL A 568 23.61 -15.34 23.53
C VAL A 568 23.72 -16.82 23.84
N TYR A 569 22.95 -17.28 24.82
CA TYR A 569 22.95 -18.64 25.33
C TYR A 569 21.58 -19.31 25.14
N ALA A 570 21.59 -20.60 24.80
CA ALA A 570 20.38 -21.43 24.83
C ALA A 570 20.01 -21.73 26.29
N LEU A 571 18.73 -21.90 26.59
CA LEU A 571 18.29 -22.38 27.90
C LEU A 571 18.29 -23.92 27.95
N ASP A 572 18.76 -24.47 29.05
CA ASP A 572 18.57 -25.88 29.44
C ASP A 572 17.69 -25.93 30.70
N GLY A 573 16.37 -26.00 30.48
CA GLY A 573 15.38 -25.77 31.53
C GLY A 573 15.39 -24.30 31.98
N ASP A 574 15.65 -24.07 33.27
CA ASP A 574 15.74 -22.73 33.86
C ASP A 574 17.19 -22.22 33.95
N ASN A 575 18.18 -22.97 33.43
CA ASN A 575 19.59 -22.63 33.50
C ASN A 575 20.17 -22.21 32.13
N LEU A 576 21.27 -21.47 32.16
CA LEU A 576 22.07 -21.17 30.98
C LEU A 576 22.73 -22.45 30.46
N GLY A 577 22.44 -22.77 29.20
CA GLY A 577 23.02 -23.85 28.43
C GLY A 577 24.19 -23.38 27.56
N GLU A 578 24.29 -23.94 26.35
CA GLU A 578 25.40 -23.66 25.43
C GLU A 578 25.30 -22.26 24.80
N LYS A 579 26.45 -21.61 24.60
CA LYS A 579 26.56 -20.35 23.87
C LYS A 579 26.22 -20.57 22.38
N ILE A 580 25.19 -19.89 21.91
CA ILE A 580 24.72 -19.94 20.52
C ILE A 580 25.57 -19.05 19.62
N GLY A 581 25.95 -17.86 20.12
CA GLY A 581 26.72 -16.88 19.35
C GLY A 581 26.98 -15.59 20.11
N THR A 582 27.65 -14.66 19.46
CA THR A 582 27.90 -13.30 19.95
C THR A 582 27.36 -12.32 18.93
N VAL A 583 26.70 -11.26 19.39
CA VAL A 583 26.18 -10.16 18.56
C VAL A 583 26.73 -8.82 19.03
N GLU A 584 26.81 -7.86 18.12
CA GLU A 584 27.36 -6.53 18.31
C GLU A 584 26.42 -5.42 17.78
N PRO A 585 25.19 -5.25 18.32
CA PRO A 585 24.35 -4.10 17.99
C PRO A 585 25.02 -2.80 18.45
N GLY A 586 24.81 -1.70 17.72
CA GLY A 586 25.55 -0.48 18.00
C GLY A 586 24.98 0.79 17.38
N MET A 587 25.80 1.83 17.30
CA MET A 587 25.48 3.10 16.66
C MET A 587 26.67 3.58 15.84
N LEU A 588 26.38 4.04 14.62
CA LEU A 588 27.27 4.84 13.81
C LEU A 588 27.04 6.32 14.03
N ARG A 589 28.13 7.07 14.08
CA ARG A 589 28.17 8.53 14.21
C ARG A 589 28.52 9.15 12.87
N PHE A 590 27.85 10.23 12.50
CA PHE A 590 28.06 11.00 11.28
C PHE A 590 28.22 12.48 11.63
N ASP A 591 29.42 12.99 11.43
CA ASP A 591 29.82 14.34 11.76
C ASP A 591 29.75 15.24 10.52
N THR A 592 28.96 16.30 10.60
CA THR A 592 28.97 17.39 9.61
C THR A 592 30.00 18.42 10.07
N THR A 593 31.10 18.55 9.34
CA THR A 593 32.19 19.47 9.66
C THR A 593 32.17 20.72 8.79
N THR A 594 32.63 21.86 9.32
CA THR A 594 32.96 23.03 8.51
C THR A 594 34.25 22.80 7.72
N ASP A 595 34.52 23.66 6.74
CA ASP A 595 35.81 23.70 6.01
C ASP A 595 37.04 23.88 6.93
N THR A 596 36.82 24.33 8.17
CA THR A 596 37.85 24.47 9.21
C THR A 596 38.00 23.23 10.11
N GLY A 597 37.27 22.15 9.83
CA GLY A 597 37.31 20.89 10.59
C GLY A 597 36.50 20.89 11.89
N PHE A 598 35.65 21.89 12.12
CA PHE A 598 34.80 21.97 13.31
C PHE A 598 33.49 21.21 13.07
N VAL A 599 33.14 20.26 13.95
CA VAL A 599 31.87 19.51 13.88
C VAL A 599 30.71 20.45 14.24
N VAL A 600 29.85 20.75 13.26
CA VAL A 600 28.66 21.60 13.39
C VAL A 600 27.46 20.78 13.86
N GLN A 601 27.32 19.57 13.36
CA GLN A 601 26.22 18.67 13.69
C GLN A 601 26.73 17.23 13.70
N SER A 602 26.48 16.50 14.78
CA SER A 602 26.70 15.04 14.81
C SER A 602 25.34 14.36 14.80
N ARG A 603 25.15 13.42 13.89
CA ARG A 603 23.97 12.56 13.82
C ARG A 603 24.37 11.13 14.13
N SER A 604 23.51 10.41 14.82
CA SER A 604 23.74 9.00 15.14
C SER A 604 22.68 8.14 14.46
N ARG A 605 23.09 6.98 13.94
CA ARG A 605 22.21 5.95 13.37
C ARG A 605 22.44 4.64 14.12
N SER A 606 21.38 3.91 14.46
CA SER A 606 21.56 2.58 15.05
C SER A 606 21.98 1.55 14.00
N GLU A 607 22.86 0.65 14.42
CA GLU A 607 23.25 -0.55 13.70
C GLU A 607 22.60 -1.74 14.39
N VAL A 608 21.71 -2.38 13.64
CA VAL A 608 21.05 -3.60 14.07
C VAL A 608 22.00 -4.77 13.83
N ASP A 609 22.05 -5.71 14.77
CA ASP A 609 22.73 -6.98 14.56
C ASP A 609 21.76 -8.15 14.66
N THR A 610 22.04 -9.23 13.92
CA THR A 610 21.13 -10.36 13.77
C THR A 610 21.83 -11.69 14.01
N LEU A 611 21.30 -12.49 14.94
CA LEU A 611 21.73 -13.86 15.15
C LEU A 611 20.85 -14.81 14.34
N SER A 612 21.39 -15.36 13.24
CA SER A 612 20.63 -16.25 12.37
C SER A 612 20.66 -17.70 12.84
N ARG A 613 19.49 -18.34 12.88
CA ARG A 613 19.31 -19.75 13.26
C ARG A 613 18.40 -20.45 12.26
N TRP A 614 18.37 -21.78 12.31
CA TRP A 614 17.54 -22.58 11.40
C TRP A 614 16.03 -22.30 11.53
N ASN A 615 15.55 -22.03 12.74
CA ASN A 615 14.13 -21.77 13.03
C ASN A 615 13.71 -20.31 12.82
N GLY A 616 14.66 -19.40 12.62
CA GLY A 616 14.42 -17.97 12.49
C GLY A 616 15.59 -17.14 13.03
N ASP A 617 15.46 -15.83 12.95
CA ASP A 617 16.51 -14.90 13.37
C ASP A 617 16.15 -14.25 14.71
N ILE A 618 17.15 -13.83 15.47
CA ILE A 618 16.98 -12.94 16.62
C ILE A 618 17.62 -11.61 16.27
N VAL A 619 16.87 -10.53 16.42
CA VAL A 619 17.29 -9.19 16.02
C VAL A 619 17.55 -8.34 17.27
N PHE A 620 18.71 -7.69 17.31
CA PHE A 620 19.16 -6.86 18.41
C PHE A 620 19.29 -5.42 17.95
N ILE A 621 18.62 -4.51 18.67
CA ILE A 621 18.57 -3.10 18.33
C ILE A 621 19.00 -2.30 19.53
N PHE A 622 20.01 -1.46 19.32
CA PHE A 622 20.48 -0.55 20.33
C PHE A 622 19.81 0.82 20.16
N ASP A 623 19.09 1.25 21.20
CA ASP A 623 18.25 2.45 21.15
C ASP A 623 19.10 3.73 21.14
N GLY A 624 18.98 4.54 20.08
CA GLY A 624 19.73 5.79 19.92
C GLY A 624 19.49 6.82 21.04
N SER A 625 18.37 6.76 21.77
CA SER A 625 18.14 7.65 22.93
C SER A 625 19.10 7.37 24.09
N GLN A 626 19.60 6.13 24.20
CA GLN A 626 20.56 5.73 25.22
C GLN A 626 22.00 5.97 24.79
N ALA A 627 22.26 5.85 23.50
CA ALA A 627 23.59 6.06 22.92
C ALA A 627 24.18 7.42 23.28
N ASN A 628 23.38 8.50 23.23
CA ASN A 628 23.86 9.84 23.60
C ASN A 628 24.31 9.92 25.06
N GLY A 629 23.59 9.28 25.98
CA GLY A 629 23.97 9.23 27.40
C GLY A 629 25.22 8.38 27.63
N LEU A 630 25.29 7.21 26.99
CA LEU A 630 26.41 6.28 27.10
C LEU A 630 27.69 6.85 26.47
N MET A 631 27.57 7.58 25.34
CA MET A 631 28.68 8.30 24.73
C MET A 631 29.20 9.41 25.64
N GLN A 632 28.31 10.18 26.30
CA GLN A 632 28.74 11.24 27.21
C GLN A 632 29.45 10.67 28.44
N GLN A 633 28.93 9.57 29.02
CA GLN A 633 29.56 8.89 30.15
C GLN A 633 30.91 8.28 29.75
N THR A 634 30.98 7.62 28.60
CA THR A 634 32.24 7.05 28.10
C THR A 634 33.29 8.13 27.81
N ALA A 635 32.90 9.29 27.28
CA ALA A 635 33.82 10.39 27.03
C ALA A 635 34.40 10.99 28.33
N LEU A 636 33.69 10.89 29.45
CA LEU A 636 34.13 11.40 30.75
C LEU A 636 34.92 10.36 31.55
N ASP A 637 34.42 9.13 31.63
CA ASP A 637 34.88 8.10 32.58
C ASP A 637 35.46 6.84 31.90
N GLY A 638 35.50 6.81 30.57
CA GLY A 638 36.01 5.69 29.77
C GLY A 638 34.99 4.56 29.55
N PRO A 639 35.26 3.63 28.62
CA PRO A 639 34.31 2.58 28.20
C PRO A 639 34.05 1.53 29.28
N GLU A 640 34.98 1.33 30.23
CA GLU A 640 34.80 0.39 31.33
C GLU A 640 33.77 0.86 32.38
N SER A 641 33.41 2.14 32.36
CA SER A 641 32.42 2.73 33.28
C SER A 641 30.97 2.35 32.98
N ILE A 642 30.70 1.72 31.83
CA ILE A 642 29.36 1.30 31.45
C ILE A 642 29.06 -0.08 32.03
N GLU A 643 28.24 -0.10 33.08
CA GLU A 643 27.83 -1.32 33.77
C GLU A 643 26.45 -1.82 33.34
N LEU A 644 25.64 -0.96 32.69
CA LEU A 644 24.26 -1.27 32.34
C LEU A 644 23.92 -0.78 30.95
N VAL A 645 23.35 -1.67 30.15
CA VAL A 645 22.85 -1.37 28.80
C VAL A 645 21.43 -1.89 28.65
N ARG A 646 20.65 -1.26 27.77
CA ARG A 646 19.34 -1.79 27.40
C ARG A 646 19.29 -1.94 25.89
N VAL A 647 18.83 -3.11 25.46
CA VAL A 647 18.79 -3.51 24.06
C VAL A 647 17.41 -4.04 23.77
N THR A 648 16.85 -3.68 22.63
CA THR A 648 15.57 -4.24 22.18
C THR A 648 15.88 -5.53 21.43
N VAL A 649 15.24 -6.63 21.83
CA VAL A 649 15.47 -7.96 21.28
C VAL A 649 14.17 -8.51 20.72
N TYR A 650 14.15 -8.87 19.43
CA TYR A 650 13.02 -9.51 18.77
C TYR A 650 13.38 -10.93 18.35
N ASP A 651 12.64 -11.94 18.84
CA ASP A 651 12.69 -13.30 18.31
C ASP A 651 11.73 -13.43 17.13
N LEU A 652 12.26 -13.65 15.92
CA LEU A 652 11.50 -13.70 14.68
C LEU A 652 11.47 -15.13 14.13
N PRO A 653 10.62 -16.02 14.67
CA PRO A 653 10.51 -17.37 14.15
C PRO A 653 9.99 -17.35 12.71
N ALA A 654 10.47 -18.30 11.91
CA ALA A 654 10.13 -18.45 10.50
C ALA A 654 10.45 -17.23 9.61
N SER A 655 11.35 -16.34 10.04
CA SER A 655 11.89 -15.23 9.25
C SER A 655 12.34 -15.66 7.84
N HIS A 656 13.00 -16.82 7.74
CA HIS A 656 13.44 -17.41 6.47
C HIS A 656 12.30 -17.67 5.47
N LEU A 657 11.06 -17.89 5.93
CA LEU A 657 9.91 -18.06 5.03
C LEU A 657 9.51 -16.76 4.34
N VAL A 658 9.73 -15.61 4.97
CA VAL A 658 9.54 -14.29 4.35
C VAL A 658 10.46 -14.17 3.14
N TRP A 659 11.76 -14.40 3.35
CA TRP A 659 12.76 -14.33 2.29
C TRP A 659 12.58 -15.39 1.21
N LEU A 660 12.34 -16.63 1.60
CA LEU A 660 12.09 -17.72 0.67
C LEU A 660 10.86 -17.42 -0.21
N GLY A 661 9.77 -16.94 0.40
CA GLY A 661 8.56 -16.55 -0.31
C GLY A 661 8.83 -15.42 -1.30
N TRP A 662 9.56 -14.40 -0.87
CA TRP A 662 9.91 -13.25 -1.70
C TRP A 662 10.79 -13.63 -2.91
N VAL A 663 11.86 -14.40 -2.69
CA VAL A 663 12.73 -14.91 -3.76
C VAL A 663 11.93 -15.78 -4.73
N THR A 664 11.04 -16.64 -4.22
CA THR A 664 10.17 -17.48 -5.04
C THR A 664 9.24 -16.65 -5.92
N MET A 665 8.69 -15.54 -5.39
CA MET A 665 7.89 -14.59 -6.17
C MET A 665 8.70 -13.95 -7.31
N LEU A 666 9.91 -13.48 -7.03
CA LEU A 666 10.78 -12.85 -8.03
C LEU A 666 11.12 -13.82 -9.17
N ILE A 667 11.44 -15.08 -8.85
CA ILE A 667 11.70 -16.12 -9.85
C ILE A 667 10.43 -16.37 -10.70
N GLY A 668 9.27 -16.53 -10.04
CA GLY A 668 8.00 -16.73 -10.73
C GLY A 668 7.62 -15.59 -11.67
N MET A 669 7.81 -14.35 -11.24
CA MET A 669 7.60 -13.15 -12.05
C MET A 669 8.59 -13.08 -13.21
N GLY A 670 9.86 -13.41 -12.98
CA GLY A 670 10.88 -13.52 -14.03
C GLY A 670 10.47 -14.51 -15.13
N VAL A 671 9.97 -15.69 -14.77
CA VAL A 671 9.44 -16.67 -15.73
C VAL A 671 8.25 -16.11 -16.51
N VAL A 672 7.32 -15.41 -15.84
CA VAL A 672 6.16 -14.78 -16.52
C VAL A 672 6.60 -13.73 -17.54
N VAL A 673 7.61 -12.92 -17.19
CA VAL A 673 8.15 -11.87 -18.06
C VAL A 673 8.87 -12.48 -19.26
N LEU A 674 9.78 -13.43 -19.04
CA LEU A 674 10.52 -14.11 -20.12
C LEU A 674 9.59 -14.84 -21.08
N GLY A 675 8.59 -15.57 -20.55
CA GLY A 675 7.61 -16.25 -21.37
C GLY A 675 6.75 -15.31 -22.22
N ASP A 676 6.49 -14.09 -21.73
CA ASP A 676 5.76 -13.08 -22.50
C ASP A 676 6.59 -12.46 -23.62
N PHE A 677 7.87 -12.18 -23.36
CA PHE A 677 8.81 -11.69 -24.38
C PHE A 677 8.95 -12.68 -25.53
N ASP A 678 9.11 -13.98 -25.23
CA ASP A 678 9.25 -15.02 -26.26
C ASP A 678 7.98 -15.16 -27.11
N LYS A 679 6.80 -15.15 -26.48
CA LYS A 679 5.51 -15.19 -27.19
C LYS A 679 5.33 -14.00 -28.13
N ASN A 680 5.71 -12.80 -27.70
CA ASN A 680 5.62 -11.59 -28.51
C ASN A 680 6.66 -11.56 -29.65
N ARG A 681 7.83 -12.19 -29.48
CA ARG A 681 8.83 -12.35 -30.54
C ARG A 681 8.29 -13.21 -31.69
N GLN A 682 7.63 -14.34 -31.39
CA GLN A 682 7.00 -15.20 -32.39
C GLN A 682 5.88 -14.50 -33.17
N LEU A 683 5.09 -13.67 -32.50
CA LEU A 683 4.04 -12.86 -33.15
C LEU A 683 4.61 -11.79 -34.09
N ARG A 684 5.79 -11.25 -33.77
CA ARG A 684 6.49 -10.29 -34.66
C ARG A 684 7.08 -10.97 -35.88
N THR A 685 7.70 -12.14 -35.74
CA THR A 685 8.27 -12.88 -36.87
C THR A 685 7.20 -13.33 -37.87
N HIS A 686 6.06 -13.86 -37.40
CA HIS A 686 4.96 -14.23 -38.30
C HIS A 686 4.32 -13.05 -39.03
N LYS A 687 4.31 -11.86 -38.43
CA LYS A 687 3.78 -10.64 -39.06
C LYS A 687 4.75 -10.04 -40.10
N VAL A 688 6.04 -10.36 -39.99
CA VAL A 688 7.06 -9.97 -40.98
C VAL A 688 7.03 -10.93 -42.16
N GLU A 689 6.96 -12.25 -41.92
CA GLU A 689 6.80 -13.25 -42.99
C GLU A 689 5.52 -13.03 -43.81
N SER A 690 4.38 -12.71 -43.18
CA SER A 690 3.13 -12.43 -43.91
C SER A 690 3.17 -11.15 -44.75
N ASN A 691 4.06 -10.21 -44.41
CA ASN A 691 4.23 -8.95 -45.14
C ASN A 691 5.32 -9.05 -46.22
N GLU A 692 6.10 -10.13 -46.24
CA GLU A 692 7.06 -10.44 -47.32
C GLU A 692 6.43 -11.37 -48.38
N GLU A 693 5.28 -12.00 -48.09
CA GLU A 693 4.47 -12.80 -49.02
C GLU A 693 3.30 -12.04 -49.68
N GLU A 694 2.98 -10.82 -49.23
CA GLU A 694 2.08 -9.84 -49.90
C GLU A 694 2.90 -8.83 -50.73
#